data_AF-A0A955T761-F1
#
_entry.id   AF-A0A955T761-F1
#
_cell.length_a   1.000
_cell.length_b   1.000
_cell.length_c   1.000
_cell.angle_alpha   90.00
_cell.angle_beta   90.00
_cell.angle_gamma   90.00
#
_symmetry.space_group_name_H-M   'P 1'
#
loop_
_entity.id
_entity.type
_entity.pdbx_description
1 polymer ?
#
loop_
_entity_poly.entity_id
_entity_poly.type
_entity_poly.pdbx_seq_one_letter_code
_entity_poly.pdbx_strand_id
1 'polypeptide(L)'
;MKIFFKWFFISLMMIAATVAIAVWVGQPEEVTIRTESIDSAVDLDFDRVRNHIETFSSFGSRVAGQPGSASAAGYVERQLASIGYGHIESTTFEVAIPKVHQADLRVKSGSETQSFRLFPLWPNLARTSQTPVEGMTGHLVYLGEARFEEMEGRPIEDSICFLDWDAEEEWTRIPELGGRAVVFLGDTPSTGWEARKKFLTIPADVPRFYLTDENSKTIREILNQQRLAGTIQCQMDWDQAIEKNFLVRIPSATGEMENPIVFQAYTDSMSLVPEISPGAEPAVSVSVLLEFARFLKKSDGALSRPVHILFTGGHGTGMAGIIDYIESVKEGEKKHRPALVVSLDLASHTTRFGVHCFGEMRGYADHLLRPRFSRLALELKSFSERVAGTTAEQSFVDAVNLKHGRAWDSFLPYRAPFASEIANVAGIPGIAIASLDDSRKWVDTPDDTVARMDFDRLVRQLSFEERERIGLLRILHALIEWEGPYTSGDIDDKWVDLVGRVQWLKADEDYTPQHPLREAPVFLKSRRENKYLVGVRGMPVALTDEDGRFSFKGMIDVTGNNWYTDCEVEAYGLATDRFLSVNPEAVAEYERVVAIKTGETPNIPRDGSILYAVDRSQEKDRPSQITLRSPNESLNLEVFPCESATLFGVADPTTLIHLRELKLYETRTDGPPYQFGFSFPDTRFNLWEEEAFSFWAPPRSTLRVTAGIGLKIPRFLLLDNDTENLRGEGVDLHNREVISLASLTAARDVEHLNEARLEEMQSGGIESKKAERFQANAEKEVARAESALSSNRYGEFKAQLERGWGYAGKVYREIFSQISSLMTGILFYLFLIAPSAYFLERILFAHRKIGHRVLSIASIFLVGFLLLWVVHPAFRLTQSPAVVLIAFVLIALSTLVTAVVLNRFDRSMRRQFHSSLFDSSREETGTAGFARSFEFGIQNIRNRPYRSAMTGLTVVLVTFALLSFLSVSPDRSTTRIVHPKGEPVYKGFLARNKDWGPLTYALQES
;
A
#
# COMPACT_ATOMS: atom_id res chain seq x y z
N MET A 1 -46.24 1.58 -47.11
CA MET A 1 -45.53 2.85 -46.79
C MET A 1 -46.34 3.80 -45.89
N LYS A 2 -47.58 4.18 -46.24
CA LYS A 2 -48.42 5.07 -45.38
C LYS A 2 -48.74 4.54 -43.98
N ILE A 3 -48.92 3.22 -43.82
CA ILE A 3 -49.19 2.59 -42.51
C ILE A 3 -47.95 2.62 -41.60
N PHE A 4 -46.77 2.36 -42.16
CA PHE A 4 -45.50 2.40 -41.43
C PHE A 4 -45.19 3.79 -40.88
N PHE A 5 -45.39 4.84 -41.70
CA PHE A 5 -45.21 6.23 -41.26
C PHE A 5 -46.17 6.63 -40.13
N LYS A 6 -47.40 6.11 -40.16
CA LYS A 6 -48.40 6.38 -39.12
C LYS A 6 -48.00 5.76 -37.77
N TRP A 7 -47.54 4.51 -37.77
CA TRP A 7 -47.03 3.85 -36.57
C TRP A 7 -45.72 4.44 -36.07
N PHE A 8 -44.83 4.88 -36.97
CA PHE A 8 -43.60 5.57 -36.60
C PHE A 8 -43.88 6.90 -35.87
N PHE A 9 -44.79 7.73 -36.39
CA PHE A 9 -45.20 8.98 -35.72
C PHE A 9 -45.91 8.73 -34.39
N ILE A 10 -46.74 7.68 -34.29
CA ILE A 10 -47.38 7.30 -33.02
C ILE A 10 -46.34 6.85 -31.99
N SER A 11 -45.37 6.01 -32.37
CA SER A 11 -44.26 5.63 -31.48
C SER A 11 -43.42 6.84 -31.06
N LEU A 12 -43.12 7.76 -31.99
CA LEU A 12 -42.36 8.96 -31.67
C LEU A 12 -43.13 9.88 -30.70
N MET A 13 -44.44 10.04 -30.89
CA MET A 13 -45.30 10.78 -29.96
C MET A 13 -45.41 10.08 -28.60
N MET A 14 -45.51 8.74 -28.57
CA MET A 14 -45.52 7.98 -27.32
C MET A 14 -44.20 8.14 -26.58
N ILE A 15 -43.06 8.04 -27.26
CA ILE A 15 -41.74 8.27 -26.65
C ILE A 15 -41.62 9.72 -26.15
N ALA A 16 -42.02 10.71 -26.96
CA ALA A 16 -42.00 12.12 -26.54
C ALA A 16 -42.94 12.37 -25.35
N ALA A 17 -44.11 11.73 -25.30
CA ALA A 17 -45.04 11.81 -24.18
C ALA A 17 -44.48 11.12 -22.93
N THR A 18 -43.86 9.94 -23.04
CA THR A 18 -43.21 9.26 -21.91
C THR A 18 -42.03 10.07 -21.38
N VAL A 19 -41.22 10.67 -22.27
CA VAL A 19 -40.14 11.58 -21.88
C VAL A 19 -40.70 12.85 -21.23
N ALA A 20 -41.76 13.44 -21.77
CA ALA A 20 -42.38 14.62 -21.18
C ALA A 20 -43.02 14.32 -19.82
N ILE A 21 -43.65 13.15 -19.65
CA ILE A 21 -44.18 12.69 -18.37
C ILE A 21 -43.04 12.39 -17.40
N ALA A 22 -41.96 11.75 -17.83
CA ALA A 22 -40.79 11.51 -17.00
C ALA A 22 -40.09 12.82 -16.59
N VAL A 23 -40.05 13.82 -17.47
CA VAL A 23 -39.54 15.17 -17.16
C VAL A 23 -40.50 15.92 -16.24
N TRP A 24 -41.81 15.73 -16.37
CA TRP A 24 -42.82 16.35 -15.52
C TRP A 24 -42.88 15.74 -14.11
N VAL A 25 -42.87 14.41 -14.01
CA VAL A 25 -42.78 13.66 -12.74
C VAL A 25 -41.41 13.83 -12.10
N GLY A 26 -40.35 13.96 -12.91
CA GLY A 26 -39.00 14.28 -12.47
C GLY A 26 -38.76 15.78 -12.30
N GLN A 27 -39.79 16.64 -12.34
CA GLN A 27 -39.59 18.04 -12.00
C GLN A 27 -39.20 18.13 -10.53
N PRO A 28 -38.03 18.71 -10.24
CA PRO A 28 -37.52 18.74 -8.88
C PRO A 28 -38.40 19.66 -8.03
N GLU A 29 -38.79 19.22 -6.82
CA GLU A 29 -39.51 20.06 -5.85
C GLU A 29 -38.80 21.42 -5.68
N GLU A 30 -39.53 22.53 -5.55
CA GLU A 30 -38.90 23.83 -5.34
C GLU A 30 -38.11 23.82 -4.02
N VAL A 31 -36.79 23.88 -4.13
CA VAL A 31 -35.89 24.05 -3.00
C VAL A 31 -35.74 25.54 -2.78
N THR A 32 -36.06 25.99 -1.58
CA THR A 32 -35.91 27.40 -1.22
C THR A 32 -35.35 27.51 0.20
N ILE A 33 -34.52 28.52 0.43
CA ILE A 33 -34.10 28.90 1.78
C ILE A 33 -35.08 29.99 2.22
N ARG A 34 -36.05 29.63 3.08
CA ARG A 34 -37.02 30.59 3.62
C ARG A 34 -36.28 31.51 4.58
N THR A 35 -35.95 32.72 4.16
CA THR A 35 -35.21 33.63 5.05
C THR A 35 -36.18 34.49 5.85
N GLU A 36 -36.16 34.39 7.18
CA GLU A 36 -36.13 35.58 8.04
C GLU A 36 -34.65 35.87 8.28
N SER A 37 -34.12 36.98 7.76
CA SER A 37 -32.68 37.27 7.87
C SER A 37 -32.30 37.45 9.34
N ILE A 38 -31.35 36.64 9.83
CA ILE A 38 -30.65 36.95 11.09
C ILE A 38 -30.19 38.42 10.99
N ASP A 39 -30.50 39.21 12.01
CA ASP A 39 -30.08 40.61 12.07
C ASP A 39 -28.58 40.72 11.74
N SER A 40 -28.24 41.65 10.84
CA SER A 40 -26.88 42.03 10.47
C SER A 40 -25.94 42.18 11.68
N ALA A 41 -26.43 42.63 12.83
CA ALA A 41 -25.66 42.83 14.05
C ALA A 41 -25.37 41.54 14.86
N VAL A 42 -26.05 40.43 14.54
CA VAL A 42 -25.87 39.15 15.24
C VAL A 42 -24.84 38.29 14.51
N ASP A 43 -23.82 37.87 15.25
CA ASP A 43 -22.77 36.94 14.81
C ASP A 43 -22.24 36.09 15.99
N LEU A 44 -21.30 35.19 15.71
CA LEU A 44 -20.57 34.42 16.71
C LEU A 44 -19.70 35.33 17.59
N ASP A 45 -19.50 34.92 18.86
CA ASP A 45 -18.62 35.65 19.78
C ASP A 45 -17.16 35.17 19.59
N PHE A 46 -16.40 35.94 18.81
CA PHE A 46 -15.04 35.57 18.42
C PHE A 46 -14.06 35.54 19.60
N ASP A 47 -14.28 36.33 20.65
CA ASP A 47 -13.46 36.29 21.86
C ASP A 47 -13.70 34.99 22.63
N ARG A 48 -14.95 34.51 22.72
CA ARG A 48 -15.23 33.17 23.25
C ARG A 48 -14.64 32.06 22.39
N VAL A 49 -14.73 32.15 21.06
CA VAL A 49 -14.09 31.17 20.16
C VAL A 49 -12.58 31.11 20.43
N ARG A 50 -11.89 32.25 20.54
CA ARG A 50 -10.47 32.30 20.91
C ARG A 50 -10.20 31.66 22.27
N ASN A 51 -10.98 32.01 23.29
CA ASN A 51 -10.83 31.45 24.64
C ASN A 51 -11.03 29.93 24.67
N HIS A 52 -11.97 29.40 23.89
CA HIS A 52 -12.17 27.96 23.75
C HIS A 52 -10.95 27.30 23.11
N ILE A 53 -10.42 27.85 22.02
CA ILE A 53 -9.20 27.36 21.35
C ILE A 53 -8.02 27.32 22.32
N GLU A 54 -7.76 28.43 23.02
CA GLU A 54 -6.70 28.52 24.03
C GLU A 54 -6.87 27.49 25.15
N THR A 55 -8.12 27.28 25.60
CA THR A 55 -8.42 26.29 26.63
C THR A 55 -8.17 24.86 26.12
N PHE A 56 -8.64 24.50 24.94
CA PHE A 56 -8.39 23.18 24.35
C PHE A 56 -6.91 22.89 24.19
N SER A 57 -6.13 23.86 23.70
CA SER A 57 -4.67 23.70 23.54
C SER A 57 -3.90 23.65 24.87
N SER A 58 -4.52 24.03 25.99
CA SER A 58 -3.89 23.95 27.31
C SER A 58 -3.97 22.56 27.96
N PHE A 59 -4.77 21.64 27.41
CA PHE A 59 -4.98 20.31 28.00
C PHE A 59 -3.83 19.31 27.76
N GLY A 60 -2.72 19.74 27.15
CA GLY A 60 -1.65 18.84 26.70
C GLY A 60 -2.07 18.07 25.46
N SER A 61 -1.66 16.81 25.32
CA SER A 61 -2.05 15.99 24.17
C SER A 61 -3.51 15.58 24.22
N ARG A 62 -4.26 15.96 23.18
CA ARG A 62 -5.64 15.50 22.94
C ARG A 62 -5.73 14.34 21.96
N VAL A 63 -4.63 13.61 21.71
CA VAL A 63 -4.68 12.32 21.02
C VAL A 63 -5.57 11.38 21.83
N ALA A 64 -6.39 10.57 21.14
CA ALA A 64 -7.28 9.63 21.79
C ALA A 64 -6.54 8.77 22.84
N GLY A 65 -7.17 8.52 23.99
CA GLY A 65 -6.57 7.80 25.11
C GLY A 65 -5.49 8.54 25.92
N GLN A 66 -5.16 9.78 25.56
CA GLN A 66 -4.34 10.66 26.38
C GLN A 66 -5.19 11.46 27.38
N PRO A 67 -4.62 11.88 28.53
CA PRO A 67 -5.37 12.65 29.54
C PRO A 67 -6.01 13.95 29.01
N GLY A 68 -5.40 14.58 28.00
CA GLY A 68 -5.94 15.80 27.38
C GLY A 68 -7.20 15.54 26.56
N SER A 69 -7.36 14.35 25.95
CA SER A 69 -8.59 13.97 25.24
C SER A 69 -9.78 13.92 26.20
N ALA A 70 -9.63 13.22 27.33
CA ALA A 70 -10.65 13.17 28.39
C ALA A 70 -10.95 14.56 28.99
N SER A 71 -9.93 15.42 29.11
CA SER A 71 -10.10 16.80 29.59
C SER A 71 -10.90 17.67 28.60
N ALA A 72 -10.66 17.51 27.29
CA ALA A 72 -11.39 18.16 26.23
C ALA A 72 -12.86 17.71 26.20
N ALA A 73 -13.11 16.40 26.27
CA ALA A 73 -14.45 15.83 26.40
C ALA A 73 -15.21 16.42 27.61
N GLY A 74 -14.59 16.43 28.79
CA GLY A 74 -15.19 17.01 29.99
C GLY A 74 -15.38 18.52 29.90
N TYR A 75 -14.56 19.24 29.14
CA TYR A 75 -14.75 20.67 28.88
C TYR A 75 -15.99 20.93 28.03
N VAL A 76 -16.19 20.17 26.96
CA VAL A 76 -17.39 20.26 26.11
C VAL A 76 -18.66 20.05 26.93
N GLU A 77 -18.70 18.98 27.74
CA GLU A 77 -19.84 18.69 28.62
C GLU A 77 -20.16 19.87 29.55
N ARG A 78 -19.14 20.43 30.22
CA ARG A 78 -19.31 21.61 31.09
C ARG A 78 -19.78 22.85 30.33
N GLN A 79 -19.26 23.09 29.13
CA GLN A 79 -19.68 24.22 28.29
C GLN A 79 -21.14 24.09 27.88
N LEU A 80 -21.57 22.91 27.42
CA LEU A 80 -22.97 22.63 27.06
C LEU A 80 -23.91 22.81 28.25
N ALA A 81 -23.54 22.30 29.43
CA ALA A 81 -24.29 22.52 30.65
C ALA A 81 -24.39 24.03 31.01
N SER A 82 -23.28 24.77 30.87
CA SER A 82 -23.25 26.22 31.14
C SER A 82 -24.07 27.06 30.15
N ILE A 83 -24.21 26.58 28.91
CA ILE A 83 -25.09 27.18 27.89
C ILE A 83 -26.57 27.03 28.28
N GLY A 84 -26.90 26.01 29.10
CA GLY A 84 -28.25 25.74 29.58
C GLY A 84 -28.91 24.51 28.93
N TYR A 85 -28.13 23.60 28.35
CA TYR A 85 -28.63 22.30 27.92
C TYR A 85 -28.73 21.36 29.12
N GLY A 86 -29.96 21.02 29.52
CA GLY A 86 -30.24 20.18 30.69
C GLY A 86 -30.16 18.66 30.44
N HIS A 87 -30.15 18.24 29.18
CA HIS A 87 -29.97 16.85 28.77
C HIS A 87 -28.88 16.78 27.70
N ILE A 88 -27.81 16.06 28.01
CA ILE A 88 -26.67 15.82 27.13
C ILE A 88 -26.52 14.29 27.08
N GLU A 89 -26.72 13.71 25.90
CA GLU A 89 -26.49 12.28 25.68
C GLU A 89 -24.98 12.05 25.52
N SER A 90 -24.44 11.03 26.18
CA SER A 90 -23.05 10.63 26.04
C SER A 90 -22.94 9.15 25.70
N THR A 91 -22.21 8.82 24.64
CA THR A 91 -21.84 7.43 24.30
C THR A 91 -20.34 7.23 24.47
N THR A 92 -19.95 6.01 24.83
CA THR A 92 -18.55 5.61 24.99
C THR A 92 -18.22 4.51 23.99
N PHE A 93 -17.03 4.56 23.39
CA PHE A 93 -16.54 3.55 22.47
C PHE A 93 -15.04 3.33 22.67
N GLU A 94 -14.54 2.20 22.16
CA GLU A 94 -13.14 1.80 22.32
C GLU A 94 -12.32 2.14 21.07
N VAL A 95 -11.07 2.55 21.28
CA VAL A 95 -10.09 2.81 20.22
C VAL A 95 -8.73 2.24 20.61
N ALA A 96 -8.10 1.55 19.66
CA ALA A 96 -6.74 1.04 19.84
C ALA A 96 -5.72 2.17 19.65
N ILE A 97 -4.87 2.39 20.65
CA ILE A 97 -3.85 3.44 20.64
C ILE A 97 -2.52 2.94 21.20
N PRO A 98 -1.39 3.51 20.74
CA PRO A 98 -0.12 3.27 21.39
C PRO A 98 -0.02 4.07 22.69
N LYS A 99 0.23 3.39 23.81
CA LYS A 99 0.39 3.96 25.14
C LYS A 99 1.85 3.94 25.57
N VAL A 100 2.35 5.10 25.96
CA VAL A 100 3.71 5.26 26.52
C VAL A 100 3.62 5.20 28.05
N HIS A 101 4.39 4.32 28.67
CA HIS A 101 4.51 4.20 30.12
C HIS A 101 5.78 4.88 30.65
N GLN A 102 6.88 4.72 29.92
CA GLN A 102 8.17 5.32 30.23
C GLN A 102 8.99 5.48 28.95
N ALA A 103 9.76 6.56 28.83
CA ALA A 103 10.75 6.72 27.77
C ALA A 103 11.82 7.73 28.18
N ASP A 104 13.05 7.26 28.41
CA ASP A 104 14.17 8.10 28.86
C ASP A 104 15.47 7.69 28.18
N LEU A 105 16.30 8.69 27.88
CA LEU A 105 17.70 8.54 27.49
C LEU A 105 18.59 8.87 28.68
N ARG A 106 19.46 7.94 29.07
CA ARG A 106 20.51 8.16 30.06
C ARG A 106 21.85 8.31 29.38
N VAL A 107 22.50 9.46 29.54
CA VAL A 107 23.82 9.77 28.98
C VAL A 107 24.85 9.78 30.10
N LYS A 108 25.95 9.03 29.92
CA LYS A 108 27.06 9.02 30.88
C LYS A 108 28.17 9.95 30.38
N SER A 109 28.46 11.00 31.14
CA SER A 109 29.58 11.92 30.90
C SER A 109 30.48 11.94 32.14
N GLY A 110 31.63 11.25 32.06
CA GLY A 110 32.52 11.06 33.21
C GLY A 110 31.83 10.29 34.36
N SER A 111 31.73 10.91 35.54
CA SER A 111 31.04 10.35 36.71
C SER A 111 29.57 10.75 36.83
N GLU A 112 29.09 11.67 35.98
CA GLU A 112 27.71 12.16 36.01
C GLU A 112 26.84 11.41 34.99
N THR A 113 25.62 11.07 35.40
CA THR A 113 24.60 10.52 34.51
C THR A 113 23.48 11.54 34.38
N GLN A 114 23.27 12.03 33.16
CA GLN A 114 22.17 12.94 32.84
C GLN A 114 21.03 12.13 32.19
N SER A 115 19.80 12.45 32.54
CA SER A 115 18.61 11.78 32.01
C SER A 115 17.76 12.78 31.24
N PHE A 116 17.38 12.42 30.03
CA PHE A 116 16.52 13.21 29.15
C PHE A 116 15.24 12.42 28.88
N ARG A 117 14.08 13.02 29.12
CA ARG A 117 12.81 12.40 28.73
C ARG A 117 12.73 12.34 27.22
N LEU A 118 12.43 11.16 26.70
CA LEU A 118 12.15 10.93 25.29
C LEU A 118 10.65 10.81 25.06
N PHE A 119 10.21 11.14 23.85
CA PHE A 119 8.82 10.96 23.43
C PHE A 119 8.79 10.00 22.23
N PRO A 120 8.38 8.73 22.41
CA PRO A 120 8.29 7.77 21.33
C PRO A 120 7.37 8.27 20.21
N LEU A 121 7.76 8.03 18.95
CA LEU A 121 6.91 8.35 17.79
C LEU A 121 5.79 7.32 17.61
N TRP A 122 4.80 7.65 16.79
CA TRP A 122 3.78 6.71 16.33
C TRP A 122 4.43 5.41 15.78
N PRO A 123 3.88 4.22 16.10
CA PRO A 123 4.46 2.94 15.70
C PRO A 123 4.70 2.76 14.20
N ASN A 124 5.69 1.93 13.86
CA ASN A 124 5.81 1.32 12.53
C ASN A 124 4.80 0.18 12.42
N LEU A 125 3.64 0.45 11.82
CA LEU A 125 2.50 -0.47 11.83
C LEU A 125 2.26 -1.01 13.26
N ALA A 126 2.59 -2.27 13.54
CA ALA A 126 2.45 -2.90 14.86
C ALA A 126 3.63 -2.61 15.81
N ARG A 127 4.85 -2.40 15.29
CA ARG A 127 6.08 -2.24 16.08
C ARG A 127 6.14 -0.87 16.75
N THR A 128 6.01 -0.86 18.07
CA THR A 128 6.23 0.30 18.94
C THR A 128 7.74 0.57 19.12
N SER A 129 8.10 1.70 19.73
CA SER A 129 9.50 2.00 20.07
C SER A 129 9.95 1.36 21.41
N GLN A 130 9.30 0.28 21.81
CA GLN A 130 9.68 -0.52 22.99
C GLN A 130 11.16 -0.92 22.90
N THR A 131 11.88 -0.81 24.02
CA THR A 131 13.24 -1.37 24.13
C THR A 131 13.24 -2.56 25.08
N PRO A 132 14.28 -3.41 25.08
CA PRO A 132 14.50 -4.40 26.14
C PRO A 132 14.47 -3.77 27.54
N VAL A 133 14.17 -4.58 28.57
CA VAL A 133 14.02 -4.12 29.97
C VAL A 133 15.32 -3.54 30.52
N GLU A 134 16.45 -4.11 30.12
CA GLU A 134 17.81 -3.62 30.42
C GLU A 134 18.16 -2.30 29.72
N GLY A 135 17.36 -1.90 28.74
CA GLY A 135 17.58 -0.74 27.88
C GLY A 135 18.53 -1.02 26.71
N MET A 136 18.39 -0.22 25.66
CA MET A 136 19.22 -0.29 24.47
C MET A 136 20.39 0.69 24.60
N THR A 137 21.62 0.15 24.64
CA THR A 137 22.85 0.97 24.74
C THR A 137 23.54 1.10 23.37
N GLY A 138 24.07 2.29 23.09
CA GLY A 138 24.84 2.58 21.89
C GLY A 138 25.68 3.85 22.02
N HIS A 139 26.58 4.08 21.07
CA HIS A 139 27.28 5.36 20.95
C HIS A 139 26.32 6.45 20.48
N LEU A 140 26.49 7.67 20.98
CA LEU A 140 25.65 8.79 20.57
C LEU A 140 26.29 9.51 19.40
N VAL A 141 25.56 9.65 18.29
CA VAL A 141 26.09 10.25 17.06
C VAL A 141 25.07 11.23 16.49
N TYR A 142 25.48 12.49 16.33
CA TYR A 142 24.66 13.49 15.63
C TYR A 142 25.02 13.50 14.13
N LEU A 143 24.00 13.47 13.27
CA LEU A 143 24.15 13.30 11.82
C LEU A 143 23.42 14.36 10.98
N GLY A 144 23.03 15.50 11.58
CA GLY A 144 22.30 16.53 10.83
C GLY A 144 20.97 16.03 10.29
N GLU A 145 20.72 16.29 9.01
CA GLU A 145 19.54 15.81 8.28
C GLU A 145 19.75 14.39 7.69
N ALA A 146 20.80 13.68 8.11
CA ALA A 146 21.22 12.39 7.54
C ALA A 146 21.56 12.46 6.04
N ARG A 147 22.05 13.62 5.57
CA ARG A 147 22.66 13.75 4.24
C ARG A 147 24.01 13.04 4.22
N PHE A 148 24.40 12.48 3.07
CA PHE A 148 25.63 11.70 2.97
C PHE A 148 26.85 12.51 3.46
N GLU A 149 26.93 13.79 3.09
CA GLU A 149 28.02 14.70 3.49
C GLU A 149 28.14 14.89 5.01
N GLU A 150 27.03 14.84 5.74
CA GLU A 150 26.99 15.01 7.19
C GLU A 150 27.30 13.70 7.94
N MET A 151 27.03 12.57 7.28
CA MET A 151 27.33 11.23 7.79
C MET A 151 28.80 10.85 7.58
N GLU A 152 29.52 11.45 6.63
CA GLU A 152 30.91 11.12 6.30
C GLU A 152 31.83 11.08 7.54
N GLY A 153 32.53 9.96 7.72
CA GLY A 153 33.47 9.74 8.82
C GLY A 153 32.83 9.41 10.17
N ARG A 154 31.49 9.44 10.28
CA ARG A 154 30.76 9.12 11.52
C ARG A 154 30.53 7.61 11.63
N PRO A 155 30.64 6.98 12.80
CA PRO A 155 30.38 5.55 12.95
C PRO A 155 28.91 5.32 13.28
N ILE A 156 28.12 4.80 12.33
CA ILE A 156 26.67 4.62 12.50
C ILE A 156 26.30 3.25 13.09
N GLU A 157 27.08 2.21 12.77
CA GLU A 157 26.88 0.86 13.29
C GLU A 157 26.82 0.86 14.83
N ASP A 158 25.86 0.14 15.41
CA ASP A 158 25.62 0.03 16.85
C ASP A 158 25.35 1.36 17.59
N SER A 159 25.01 2.43 16.87
CA SER A 159 24.85 3.77 17.44
C SER A 159 23.40 4.22 17.60
N ILE A 160 23.17 5.08 18.57
CA ILE A 160 21.94 5.87 18.75
C ILE A 160 22.15 7.18 18.01
N CYS A 161 21.39 7.39 16.94
CA CYS A 161 21.60 8.49 16.01
C CYS A 161 20.64 9.64 16.28
N PHE A 162 21.18 10.84 16.44
CA PHE A 162 20.43 12.09 16.59
C PHE A 162 20.34 12.78 15.24
N LEU A 163 19.11 13.04 14.81
CA LEU A 163 18.81 13.69 13.54
C LEU A 163 18.03 14.98 13.77
N ASP A 164 18.22 15.94 12.88
CA ASP A 164 17.35 17.09 12.78
C ASP A 164 15.96 16.62 12.32
N TRP A 165 14.90 17.33 12.75
CA TRP A 165 13.55 16.94 12.39
C TRP A 165 13.33 16.86 10.87
N ASP A 166 13.98 17.77 10.13
CA ASP A 166 13.87 17.93 8.67
C ASP A 166 14.65 16.88 7.86
N ALA A 167 15.10 15.78 8.48
CA ALA A 167 15.84 14.68 7.83
C ALA A 167 15.01 13.85 6.81
N GLU A 168 13.85 14.33 6.38
CA GLU A 168 12.89 13.68 5.48
C GLU A 168 12.73 12.16 5.72
N GLU A 169 12.97 11.33 4.71
CA GLU A 169 12.99 9.85 4.81
C GLU A 169 14.40 9.30 5.01
N GLU A 170 15.41 10.17 5.07
CA GLU A 170 16.82 9.80 5.12
C GLU A 170 17.20 9.11 6.43
N TRP A 171 16.37 9.25 7.47
CA TRP A 171 16.48 8.46 8.69
C TRP A 171 16.44 6.95 8.45
N THR A 172 15.84 6.48 7.35
CA THR A 172 15.81 5.04 6.99
C THR A 172 17.19 4.49 6.62
N ARG A 173 18.17 5.36 6.33
CA ARG A 173 19.59 4.97 6.15
C ARG A 173 20.21 4.48 7.44
N ILE A 174 19.73 4.96 8.59
CA ILE A 174 20.28 4.59 9.90
C ILE A 174 20.11 3.08 10.16
N PRO A 175 18.91 2.48 10.08
CA PRO A 175 18.78 1.03 10.18
C PRO A 175 19.44 0.27 9.01
N GLU A 176 19.49 0.84 7.78
CA GLU A 176 20.25 0.22 6.66
C GLU A 176 21.74 0.03 7.01
N LEU A 177 22.32 0.98 7.75
CA LEU A 177 23.74 0.99 8.15
C LEU A 177 24.00 0.39 9.55
N GLY A 178 23.00 -0.24 10.18
CA GLY A 178 23.14 -0.92 11.47
C GLY A 178 23.05 -0.01 12.70
N GLY A 179 22.46 1.19 12.57
CA GLY A 179 22.13 2.03 13.71
C GLY A 179 20.97 1.45 14.54
N ARG A 180 21.04 1.60 15.87
CA ARG A 180 20.12 0.95 16.82
C ARG A 180 18.83 1.72 17.08
N ALA A 181 18.89 3.04 17.06
CA ALA A 181 17.73 3.91 17.30
C ALA A 181 17.94 5.28 16.67
N VAL A 182 16.82 5.99 16.43
CA VAL A 182 16.81 7.36 15.92
C VAL A 182 16.14 8.29 16.92
N VAL A 183 16.78 9.42 17.22
CA VAL A 183 16.23 10.49 18.08
C VAL A 183 16.15 11.78 17.26
N PHE A 184 14.95 12.24 16.97
CA PHE A 184 14.72 13.50 16.26
C PHE A 184 14.75 14.68 17.23
N LEU A 185 15.50 15.71 16.85
CA LEU A 185 15.65 16.96 17.59
C LEU A 185 14.54 17.94 17.21
N GLY A 186 13.79 18.39 18.21
CA GLY A 186 12.61 19.24 18.07
C GLY A 186 12.90 20.73 18.26
N ASP A 187 14.09 21.19 17.92
CA ASP A 187 14.49 22.60 18.00
C ASP A 187 14.19 23.38 16.70
N THR A 188 13.80 22.70 15.62
CA THR A 188 13.23 23.31 14.42
C THR A 188 11.73 23.04 14.32
N PRO A 189 10.92 23.99 13.80
CA PRO A 189 9.49 23.80 13.63
C PRO A 189 9.15 22.64 12.68
N SER A 190 8.37 21.69 13.16
CA SER A 190 7.86 20.54 12.42
C SER A 190 6.70 20.92 11.49
N THR A 191 6.59 20.27 10.34
CA THR A 191 5.38 20.32 9.50
C THR A 191 4.71 18.95 9.43
N GLY A 192 3.38 18.91 9.24
CA GLY A 192 2.65 17.64 9.09
C GLY A 192 3.12 16.83 7.88
N TRP A 193 3.59 17.51 6.83
CA TRP A 193 4.24 16.88 5.68
C TRP A 193 5.51 16.13 6.06
N GLU A 194 6.32 16.73 6.92
CA GLU A 194 7.57 16.11 7.39
C GLU A 194 7.33 15.01 8.42
N ALA A 195 6.36 15.22 9.32
CA ALA A 195 5.97 14.24 10.32
C ALA A 195 5.55 12.90 9.69
N ARG A 196 4.81 12.93 8.58
CA ARG A 196 4.33 11.68 7.94
C ARG A 196 5.46 10.77 7.44
N LYS A 197 6.66 11.31 7.21
CA LYS A 197 7.82 10.57 6.71
C LYS A 197 8.54 9.78 7.81
N LYS A 198 8.23 10.02 9.10
CA LYS A 198 8.97 9.42 10.24
C LYS A 198 8.36 8.14 10.81
N PHE A 199 7.29 7.62 10.20
CA PHE A 199 6.74 6.29 10.49
C PHE A 199 6.52 5.49 9.22
N LEU A 200 6.37 4.17 9.33
CA LEU A 200 6.20 3.25 8.21
C LEU A 200 4.89 2.45 8.35
N THR A 201 4.38 1.97 7.22
CA THR A 201 3.20 1.10 7.14
C THR A 201 3.54 -0.39 7.12
N ILE A 202 4.78 -0.73 7.48
CA ILE A 202 5.28 -2.09 7.72
C ILE A 202 5.73 -2.21 9.18
N PRO A 203 5.74 -3.43 9.78
CA PRO A 203 6.10 -3.63 11.17
C PRO A 203 7.62 -3.67 11.37
N ALA A 204 8.30 -2.61 10.94
CA ALA A 204 9.75 -2.48 11.04
C ALA A 204 10.17 -2.13 12.47
N ASP A 205 11.11 -2.90 13.03
CA ASP A 205 11.65 -2.57 14.35
C ASP A 205 12.75 -1.53 14.25
N VAL A 206 12.35 -0.27 14.36
CA VAL A 206 13.28 0.86 14.43
C VAL A 206 12.76 1.79 15.53
N PRO A 207 13.30 1.69 16.76
CA PRO A 207 12.92 2.58 17.85
C PRO A 207 13.20 4.04 17.48
N ARG A 208 12.17 4.88 17.58
CA ARG A 208 12.25 6.30 17.21
C ARG A 208 11.64 7.19 18.26
N PHE A 209 12.36 8.27 18.54
CA PHE A 209 12.02 9.17 19.62
C PHE A 209 12.10 10.61 19.14
N TYR A 210 11.33 11.46 19.80
CA TYR A 210 11.38 12.90 19.70
C TYR A 210 11.96 13.48 20.98
N LEU A 211 12.79 14.50 20.83
CA LEU A 211 13.34 15.28 21.93
C LEU A 211 12.84 16.73 21.80
N THR A 212 12.32 17.29 22.89
CA THR A 212 11.78 18.67 22.90
C THR A 212 12.88 19.71 22.62
N ASP A 213 12.51 20.91 22.17
CA ASP A 213 13.43 22.03 21.89
C ASP A 213 14.45 22.27 23.04
N GLU A 214 13.96 22.39 24.28
CA GLU A 214 14.79 22.63 25.47
C GLU A 214 15.91 21.58 25.65
N ASN A 215 15.56 20.30 25.50
CA ASN A 215 16.51 19.19 25.64
C ASN A 215 17.39 19.03 24.39
N SER A 216 16.88 19.41 23.21
CA SER A 216 17.59 19.33 21.93
C SER A 216 18.80 20.27 21.90
N LYS A 217 18.67 21.50 22.40
CA LYS A 217 19.80 22.44 22.53
C LYS A 217 20.88 21.87 23.46
N THR A 218 20.47 21.36 24.61
CA THR A 218 21.39 20.79 25.61
C THR A 218 22.13 19.55 25.08
N ILE A 219 21.44 18.63 24.41
CA ILE A 219 22.09 17.42 23.89
C ILE A 219 23.08 17.75 22.77
N ARG A 220 22.80 18.73 21.90
CA ARG A 220 23.75 19.16 20.85
C ARG A 220 25.07 19.65 21.44
N GLU A 221 25.02 20.44 22.51
CA GLU A 221 26.22 20.92 23.21
C GLU A 221 27.06 19.77 23.75
N ILE A 222 26.38 18.75 24.31
CA ILE A 222 27.01 17.54 24.86
C ILE A 222 27.66 16.69 23.76
N LEU A 223 26.96 16.48 22.64
CA LEU A 223 27.45 15.65 21.51
C LEU A 223 28.64 16.27 20.78
N ASN A 224 28.81 17.59 20.81
CA ASN A 224 29.94 18.28 20.19
C ASN A 224 31.26 18.16 20.95
N GLN A 225 31.23 17.78 22.23
CA GLN A 225 32.40 17.86 23.11
C GLN A 225 33.13 16.53 23.29
N GLN A 226 32.42 15.39 23.23
CA GLN A 226 32.98 14.07 23.52
C GLN A 226 32.24 12.94 22.79
N ARG A 227 32.93 11.82 22.57
CA ARG A 227 32.29 10.57 22.15
C ARG A 227 31.64 9.91 23.36
N LEU A 228 30.32 9.95 23.43
CA LEU A 228 29.54 9.49 24.57
C LEU A 228 28.79 8.19 24.25
N ALA A 229 28.43 7.47 25.30
CA ALA A 229 27.51 6.35 25.24
C ALA A 229 26.24 6.72 26.01
N GLY A 230 25.10 6.25 25.53
CA GLY A 230 23.84 6.39 26.23
C GLY A 230 23.01 5.11 26.15
N THR A 231 22.05 5.03 27.06
CA THR A 231 21.10 3.93 27.16
C THR A 231 19.70 4.50 27.06
N ILE A 232 18.92 4.03 26.09
CA ILE A 232 17.50 4.32 25.96
C ILE A 232 16.71 3.23 26.69
N GLN A 233 15.77 3.65 27.53
CA GLN A 233 14.79 2.76 28.12
C GLN A 233 13.40 3.27 27.75
N CYS A 234 12.64 2.49 26.99
CA CYS A 234 11.29 2.81 26.56
C CYS A 234 10.33 1.64 26.79
N GLN A 235 9.20 1.93 27.42
CA GLN A 235 8.05 1.05 27.56
C GLN A 235 6.84 1.65 26.85
N MET A 236 6.45 1.05 25.73
CA MET A 236 5.34 1.48 24.87
C MET A 236 4.61 0.27 24.29
N ASP A 237 3.31 0.19 24.52
CA ASP A 237 2.47 -0.94 24.10
C ASP A 237 1.21 -0.46 23.40
N TRP A 238 0.49 -1.35 22.72
CA TRP A 238 -0.86 -1.08 22.27
C TRP A 238 -1.86 -1.26 23.42
N ASP A 239 -2.82 -0.34 23.50
CA ASP A 239 -3.83 -0.32 24.55
C ASP A 239 -5.21 0.01 23.97
N GLN A 240 -6.27 -0.47 24.64
CA GLN A 240 -7.65 -0.05 24.38
C GLN A 240 -7.97 1.18 25.23
N ALA A 241 -8.17 2.32 24.58
CA ALA A 241 -8.66 3.53 25.23
C ALA A 241 -10.16 3.71 25.02
N ILE A 242 -10.82 4.31 26.02
CA ILE A 242 -12.24 4.68 25.95
C ILE A 242 -12.36 6.16 25.58
N GLU A 243 -13.08 6.43 24.51
CA GLU A 243 -13.41 7.77 24.03
C GLU A 243 -14.91 8.06 24.16
N LYS A 244 -15.31 9.32 23.99
CA LYS A 244 -16.69 9.77 24.19
C LYS A 244 -17.24 10.62 23.05
N ASN A 245 -18.51 10.42 22.74
CA ASN A 245 -19.32 11.35 21.97
C ASN A 245 -20.31 12.07 22.87
N PHE A 246 -20.64 13.32 22.56
CA PHE A 246 -21.71 14.08 23.20
C PHE A 246 -22.72 14.56 22.16
N LEU A 247 -24.01 14.34 22.44
CA LEU A 247 -25.11 14.71 21.57
C LEU A 247 -26.14 15.56 22.34
N VAL A 248 -26.49 16.69 21.76
CA VAL A 248 -27.58 17.55 22.23
C VAL A 248 -28.68 17.57 21.18
N ARG A 249 -29.92 17.28 21.58
CA ARG A 249 -31.09 17.31 20.70
C ARG A 249 -31.95 18.53 20.99
N ILE A 250 -32.24 19.31 19.96
CA ILE A 250 -33.04 20.54 20.01
C ILE A 250 -34.27 20.32 19.13
N PRO A 251 -35.49 20.39 19.68
CA PRO A 251 -36.71 20.19 18.89
C PRO A 251 -36.97 21.36 17.93
N SER A 252 -37.82 21.15 16.93
CA SER A 252 -38.36 22.27 16.14
C SER A 252 -39.33 23.14 16.97
N ALA A 253 -39.76 24.26 16.41
CA ALA A 253 -40.79 25.13 16.98
C ALA A 253 -42.13 24.42 17.23
N THR A 254 -42.45 23.37 16.48
CA THR A 254 -43.65 22.53 16.67
C THR A 254 -43.46 21.41 17.70
N GLY A 255 -42.24 21.25 18.24
CA GLY A 255 -41.87 20.17 19.15
C GLY A 255 -41.52 18.85 18.44
N GLU A 256 -41.39 18.85 17.11
CA GLU A 256 -41.01 17.67 16.34
C GLU A 256 -39.53 17.33 16.51
N MET A 257 -39.21 16.04 16.44
CA MET A 257 -37.86 15.47 16.60
C MET A 257 -37.46 14.59 15.42
N GLU A 258 -38.26 14.55 14.36
CA GLU A 258 -38.03 13.70 13.20
C GLU A 258 -37.11 14.36 12.17
N ASN A 259 -36.28 13.56 11.50
CA ASN A 259 -35.40 14.00 10.40
C ASN A 259 -34.53 15.24 10.75
N PRO A 260 -33.75 15.19 11.84
CA PRO A 260 -32.96 16.33 12.30
C PRO A 260 -31.79 16.66 11.36
N ILE A 261 -31.34 17.91 11.39
CA ILE A 261 -30.02 18.27 10.88
C ILE A 261 -28.99 18.11 12.00
N VAL A 262 -27.87 17.45 11.71
CA VAL A 262 -26.78 17.21 12.68
C VAL A 262 -25.59 18.09 12.33
N PHE A 263 -25.17 18.95 13.25
CA PHE A 263 -23.90 19.67 13.14
C PHE A 263 -22.85 18.97 13.99
N GLN A 264 -21.71 18.62 13.37
CA GLN A 264 -20.67 17.82 14.00
C GLN A 264 -19.31 18.51 13.97
N ALA A 265 -18.58 18.41 15.09
CA ALA A 265 -17.17 18.74 15.19
C ALA A 265 -16.47 17.71 16.11
N TYR A 266 -15.16 17.58 15.95
CA TYR A 266 -14.36 16.64 16.74
C TYR A 266 -13.58 17.33 17.86
N THR A 267 -13.34 16.61 18.95
CA THR A 267 -12.78 17.14 20.20
C THR A 267 -11.32 16.77 20.43
N ASP A 268 -10.87 15.69 19.78
CA ASP A 268 -9.50 15.21 19.81
C ASP A 268 -8.60 15.94 18.80
N SER A 269 -7.30 15.74 18.93
CA SER A 269 -6.30 16.20 17.96
C SER A 269 -5.21 15.15 17.77
N MET A 270 -4.61 15.10 16.59
CA MET A 270 -3.57 14.10 16.29
C MET A 270 -2.18 14.70 16.33
N SER A 271 -1.20 13.88 16.68
CA SER A 271 0.23 14.17 16.53
C SER A 271 1.01 12.89 16.24
N LEU A 272 2.07 13.00 15.46
CA LEU A 272 3.05 11.93 15.30
C LEU A 272 3.69 11.56 16.64
N VAL A 273 3.84 12.52 17.55
CA VAL A 273 4.34 12.35 18.91
C VAL A 273 3.14 12.22 19.84
N PRO A 274 2.67 11.01 20.20
CA PRO A 274 1.33 10.85 20.78
C PRO A 274 1.12 11.59 22.10
N GLU A 275 2.18 11.79 22.89
CA GLU A 275 2.15 12.52 24.16
C GLU A 275 2.20 14.05 24.01
N ILE A 276 2.44 14.59 22.80
CA ILE A 276 2.52 16.04 22.54
C ILE A 276 1.65 16.41 21.33
N SER A 277 0.42 16.86 21.61
CA SER A 277 -0.55 17.30 20.62
C SER A 277 -1.35 18.50 21.14
N PRO A 278 -0.80 19.72 21.11
CA PRO A 278 -1.54 20.91 21.57
C PRO A 278 -2.77 21.16 20.67
N GLY A 279 -2.67 20.84 19.37
CA GLY A 279 -3.80 20.72 18.46
C GLY A 279 -4.61 22.01 18.32
N ALA A 280 -3.98 23.15 18.08
CA ALA A 280 -4.66 24.44 18.01
C ALA A 280 -5.56 24.57 16.77
N GLU A 281 -5.11 24.13 15.60
CA GLU A 281 -5.92 24.12 14.37
C GLU A 281 -7.18 23.22 14.50
N PRO A 282 -7.08 21.94 14.93
CA PRO A 282 -8.23 21.10 15.27
C PRO A 282 -9.23 21.71 16.27
N ALA A 283 -8.78 22.60 17.17
CA ALA A 283 -9.66 23.22 18.17
C ALA A 283 -10.65 24.23 17.57
N VAL A 284 -10.44 24.70 16.34
CA VAL A 284 -11.29 25.74 15.71
C VAL A 284 -12.73 25.24 15.54
N SER A 285 -12.92 24.09 14.90
CA SER A 285 -14.25 23.54 14.61
C SER A 285 -15.10 23.31 15.87
N VAL A 286 -14.51 22.69 16.90
CA VAL A 286 -15.22 22.44 18.18
C VAL A 286 -15.56 23.74 18.90
N SER A 287 -14.68 24.73 18.87
CA SER A 287 -14.91 26.04 19.49
C SER A 287 -16.02 26.82 18.80
N VAL A 288 -16.04 26.78 17.46
CA VAL A 288 -17.12 27.35 16.65
C VAL A 288 -18.45 26.64 16.90
N LEU A 289 -18.45 25.31 17.00
CA LEU A 289 -19.67 24.55 17.27
C LEU A 289 -20.25 24.83 18.66
N LEU A 290 -19.42 25.04 19.68
CA LEU A 290 -19.85 25.46 21.01
C LEU A 290 -20.54 26.84 20.98
N GLU A 291 -20.00 27.80 20.25
CA GLU A 291 -20.64 29.12 20.12
C GLU A 291 -21.88 29.08 19.23
N PHE A 292 -21.92 28.21 18.22
CA PHE A 292 -23.14 27.95 17.46
C PHE A 292 -24.23 27.31 18.33
N ALA A 293 -23.87 26.38 19.23
CA ALA A 293 -24.79 25.83 20.22
C ALA A 293 -25.36 26.93 21.12
N ARG A 294 -24.52 27.89 21.55
CA ARG A 294 -24.98 29.05 22.34
C ARG A 294 -25.95 29.94 21.56
N PHE A 295 -25.72 30.13 20.26
CA PHE A 295 -26.66 30.83 19.39
C PHE A 295 -27.99 30.08 19.30
N LEU A 296 -27.97 28.77 19.01
CA LEU A 296 -29.17 27.95 18.90
C LEU A 296 -29.97 27.91 20.20
N LYS A 297 -29.32 27.91 21.36
CA LYS A 297 -30.02 27.97 22.64
C LYS A 297 -30.80 29.27 22.87
N LYS A 298 -30.35 30.40 22.31
CA LYS A 298 -31.10 31.67 22.35
C LYS A 298 -32.31 31.65 21.41
N SER A 299 -32.22 30.86 20.33
CA SER A 299 -33.28 30.66 19.33
C SER A 299 -34.12 29.41 19.59
N ASP A 300 -33.99 28.81 20.78
CA ASP A 300 -34.68 27.58 21.17
C ASP A 300 -36.21 27.76 21.09
N GLY A 301 -36.91 26.84 20.41
CA GLY A 301 -38.34 26.93 20.15
C GLY A 301 -38.75 27.80 18.93
N ALA A 302 -37.82 28.42 18.22
CA ALA A 302 -38.08 29.16 16.97
C ALA A 302 -37.54 28.44 15.72
N LEU A 303 -36.89 27.29 15.87
CA LEU A 303 -36.25 26.55 14.78
C LEU A 303 -37.29 25.89 13.86
N SER A 304 -37.12 26.04 12.55
CA SER A 304 -38.02 25.44 11.55
C SER A 304 -37.99 23.90 11.53
N ARG A 305 -36.92 23.27 12.04
CA ARG A 305 -36.72 21.81 12.09
C ARG A 305 -35.88 21.40 13.30
N PRO A 306 -35.89 20.12 13.73
CA PRO A 306 -35.05 19.68 14.83
C PRO A 306 -33.56 19.73 14.45
N VAL A 307 -32.74 20.13 15.42
CA VAL A 307 -31.28 20.29 15.27
C VAL A 307 -30.57 19.46 16.32
N HIS A 308 -29.55 18.72 15.88
CA HIS A 308 -28.65 17.96 16.73
C HIS A 308 -27.25 18.59 16.70
N ILE A 309 -26.62 18.69 17.86
CA ILE A 309 -25.24 19.15 17.99
C ILE A 309 -24.42 17.97 18.52
N LEU A 310 -23.48 17.51 17.71
CA LEU A 310 -22.68 16.32 17.96
C LEU A 310 -21.20 16.68 18.11
N PHE A 311 -20.62 16.32 19.25
CA PHE A 311 -19.18 16.39 19.49
C PHE A 311 -18.62 14.98 19.52
N THR A 312 -17.67 14.68 18.64
CA THR A 312 -17.09 13.33 18.55
C THR A 312 -15.67 13.26 19.10
N GLY A 313 -15.33 12.15 19.75
CA GLY A 313 -13.94 11.76 20.03
C GLY A 313 -13.34 10.90 18.92
N GLY A 314 -12.04 10.63 18.99
CA GLY A 314 -11.36 9.67 18.11
C GLY A 314 -11.45 9.96 16.61
N HIS A 315 -11.52 11.22 16.20
CA HIS A 315 -11.42 11.61 14.79
C HIS A 315 -10.07 11.22 14.19
N GLY A 316 -8.97 11.48 14.91
CA GLY A 316 -7.61 11.17 14.49
C GLY A 316 -7.33 9.66 14.40
N THR A 317 -8.08 8.84 15.14
CA THR A 317 -8.01 7.38 15.15
C THR A 317 -9.06 6.76 14.22
N GLY A 318 -8.95 7.08 12.93
CA GLY A 318 -9.78 6.44 11.91
C GLY A 318 -11.26 6.87 11.91
N MET A 319 -11.59 8.04 12.44
CA MET A 319 -12.96 8.56 12.56
C MET A 319 -13.89 7.77 13.51
N ALA A 320 -13.33 7.13 14.54
CA ALA A 320 -14.05 6.22 15.41
C ALA A 320 -15.36 6.81 15.99
N GLY A 321 -15.35 8.06 16.47
CA GLY A 321 -16.54 8.65 17.09
C GLY A 321 -17.70 8.91 16.14
N ILE A 322 -17.45 9.36 14.90
CA ILE A 322 -18.55 9.53 13.93
C ILE A 322 -19.05 8.17 13.41
N ILE A 323 -18.18 7.16 13.33
CA ILE A 323 -18.58 5.79 13.00
C ILE A 323 -19.52 5.23 14.07
N ASP A 324 -19.17 5.37 15.36
CA ASP A 324 -20.02 4.98 16.51
C ASP A 324 -21.40 5.66 16.44
N TYR A 325 -21.42 6.97 16.18
CA TYR A 325 -22.68 7.70 16.05
C TYR A 325 -23.53 7.19 14.88
N ILE A 326 -22.96 7.07 13.68
CA ILE A 326 -23.71 6.64 12.50
C ILE A 326 -24.19 5.20 12.61
N GLU A 327 -23.40 4.31 13.23
CA GLU A 327 -23.82 2.97 13.59
C GLU A 327 -25.07 3.00 14.49
N SER A 328 -25.04 3.78 15.58
CA SER A 328 -26.18 3.91 16.50
C SER A 328 -27.45 4.42 15.79
N VAL A 329 -27.30 5.29 14.78
CA VAL A 329 -28.40 5.79 13.95
C VAL A 329 -28.94 4.70 13.01
N LYS A 330 -28.08 3.84 12.46
CA LYS A 330 -28.49 2.73 11.59
C LYS A 330 -29.26 1.66 12.38
N GLU A 331 -28.86 1.39 13.61
CA GLU A 331 -29.51 0.42 14.51
C GLU A 331 -30.77 0.97 15.18
N GLY A 332 -30.83 2.30 15.35
CA GLY A 332 -31.91 3.01 16.03
C GLY A 332 -33.20 3.17 15.22
N GLU A 333 -34.15 3.91 15.81
CA GLU A 333 -35.44 4.20 15.15
C GLU A 333 -35.28 5.12 13.93
N LYS A 334 -35.93 4.76 12.81
CA LYS A 334 -35.90 5.54 11.55
C LYS A 334 -36.24 7.02 11.72
N LYS A 335 -37.08 7.38 12.68
CA LYS A 335 -37.48 8.78 12.94
C LYS A 335 -36.31 9.68 13.36
N HIS A 336 -35.25 9.09 13.93
CA HIS A 336 -34.05 9.83 14.35
C HIS A 336 -32.94 9.83 13.28
N ARG A 337 -33.19 9.26 12.09
CA ARG A 337 -32.26 9.30 10.96
C ARG A 337 -32.07 10.76 10.51
N PRO A 338 -30.85 11.30 10.46
CA PRO A 338 -30.62 12.68 10.06
C PRO A 338 -31.08 12.96 8.63
N ALA A 339 -31.65 14.13 8.40
CA ALA A 339 -31.91 14.64 7.06
C ALA A 339 -30.61 15.11 6.37
N LEU A 340 -29.67 15.63 7.17
CA LEU A 340 -28.35 16.06 6.73
C LEU A 340 -27.37 16.03 7.92
N VAL A 341 -26.15 15.54 7.68
CA VAL A 341 -25.01 15.67 8.59
C VAL A 341 -24.06 16.72 8.04
N VAL A 342 -23.71 17.71 8.86
CA VAL A 342 -22.83 18.83 8.52
C VAL A 342 -21.60 18.76 9.42
N SER A 343 -20.47 18.32 8.88
CA SER A 343 -19.20 18.33 9.61
C SER A 343 -18.46 19.65 9.43
N LEU A 344 -17.91 20.22 10.51
CA LEU A 344 -17.08 21.42 10.46
C LEU A 344 -15.59 21.02 10.45
N ASP A 345 -14.86 21.45 9.44
CA ASP A 345 -13.41 21.27 9.35
C ASP A 345 -12.71 22.60 9.02
N LEU A 346 -12.52 23.42 10.05
CA LEU A 346 -12.09 24.81 9.94
C LEU A 346 -10.62 24.99 10.35
N ALA A 347 -9.98 26.02 9.81
CA ALA A 347 -8.57 26.37 9.96
C ALA A 347 -8.40 27.88 10.14
N SER A 348 -7.26 28.32 10.69
CA SER A 348 -7.02 29.75 10.95
C SER A 348 -6.36 30.51 9.78
N HIS A 349 -5.68 29.85 8.84
CA HIS A 349 -4.80 30.55 7.89
C HIS A 349 -5.45 31.00 6.59
N THR A 350 -6.77 30.86 6.47
CA THR A 350 -7.56 31.30 5.32
C THR A 350 -8.72 32.19 5.73
N THR A 351 -9.22 32.96 4.77
CA THR A 351 -10.42 33.80 4.92
C THR A 351 -11.63 33.22 4.18
N ARG A 352 -11.50 32.01 3.64
CA ARG A 352 -12.49 31.34 2.77
C ARG A 352 -12.83 29.97 3.33
N PHE A 353 -14.11 29.63 3.24
CA PHE A 353 -14.59 28.27 3.48
C PHE A 353 -15.51 27.84 2.33
N GLY A 354 -15.76 26.54 2.22
CA GLY A 354 -16.61 26.00 1.17
C GLY A 354 -17.37 24.76 1.61
N VAL A 355 -18.36 24.42 0.80
CA VAL A 355 -19.15 23.19 0.98
C VAL A 355 -18.56 22.05 0.15
N HIS A 356 -18.32 20.93 0.80
CA HIS A 356 -17.84 19.68 0.20
C HIS A 356 -18.81 18.55 0.51
N CYS A 357 -18.91 17.56 -0.38
CA CYS A 357 -19.57 16.27 -0.11
C CYS A 357 -18.60 15.08 -0.23
N PHE A 358 -17.31 15.35 -0.42
CA PHE A 358 -16.25 14.38 -0.68
C PHE A 358 -15.09 14.53 0.27
N GLY A 359 -14.56 13.40 0.72
CA GLY A 359 -13.25 13.29 1.37
C GLY A 359 -12.48 12.09 0.81
N GLU A 360 -11.30 11.86 1.36
CA GLU A 360 -10.39 10.80 0.92
C GLU A 360 -10.38 9.55 1.80
N MET A 361 -11.00 9.59 2.99
CA MET A 361 -10.90 8.54 4.00
C MET A 361 -11.43 7.20 3.49
N ARG A 362 -12.72 7.13 3.14
CA ARG A 362 -13.36 6.02 2.41
C ARG A 362 -13.32 6.26 0.91
N GLY A 363 -13.19 7.50 0.45
CA GLY A 363 -13.07 7.84 -0.96
C GLY A 363 -14.29 7.38 -1.78
N TYR A 364 -15.46 7.92 -1.51
CA TYR A 364 -16.63 7.63 -2.34
C TYR A 364 -16.39 8.08 -3.79
N ALA A 365 -16.76 7.26 -4.79
CA ALA A 365 -16.61 7.63 -6.20
C ALA A 365 -17.37 8.93 -6.56
N ASP A 366 -16.63 9.96 -6.99
CA ASP A 366 -17.11 11.31 -7.30
C ASP A 366 -18.39 11.32 -8.17
N HIS A 367 -18.33 10.63 -9.32
CA HIS A 367 -19.40 10.62 -10.30
C HIS A 367 -20.73 10.04 -9.80
N LEU A 368 -20.74 9.29 -8.70
CA LEU A 368 -21.95 8.73 -8.10
C LEU A 368 -22.59 9.67 -7.07
N LEU A 369 -21.77 10.38 -6.29
CA LEU A 369 -22.24 11.18 -5.15
C LEU A 369 -22.45 12.67 -5.52
N ARG A 370 -21.60 13.26 -6.36
CA ARG A 370 -21.60 14.70 -6.69
C ARG A 370 -22.94 15.18 -7.26
N PRO A 371 -23.55 14.46 -8.22
CA PRO A 371 -24.83 14.89 -8.79
C PRO A 371 -25.95 14.96 -7.75
N ARG A 372 -25.83 14.24 -6.62
CA ARG A 372 -26.80 14.24 -5.52
C ARG A 372 -26.80 15.58 -4.77
N PHE A 373 -25.62 16.19 -4.56
CA PHE A 373 -25.45 17.43 -3.81
C PHE A 373 -25.35 18.71 -4.66
N SER A 374 -25.32 18.57 -5.98
CA SER A 374 -25.17 19.69 -6.92
C SER A 374 -26.16 20.84 -6.65
N ARG A 375 -27.43 20.51 -6.42
CA ARG A 375 -28.46 21.52 -6.15
C ARG A 375 -28.27 22.21 -4.80
N LEU A 376 -27.90 21.45 -3.77
CA LEU A 376 -27.63 21.98 -2.44
C LEU A 376 -26.55 23.06 -2.50
N ALA A 377 -25.43 22.74 -3.12
CA ALA A 377 -24.30 23.65 -3.19
C ALA A 377 -24.59 24.88 -4.07
N LEU A 378 -25.34 24.72 -5.17
CA LEU A 378 -25.73 25.83 -6.04
C LEU A 378 -26.67 26.81 -5.33
N GLU A 379 -27.61 26.32 -4.53
CA GLU A 379 -28.53 27.17 -3.76
C GLU A 379 -27.83 27.87 -2.59
N LEU A 380 -26.92 27.19 -1.88
CA LEU A 380 -26.08 27.84 -0.86
C LEU A 380 -25.21 28.94 -1.48
N LYS A 381 -24.66 28.68 -2.67
CA LYS A 381 -23.93 29.69 -3.42
C LYS A 381 -24.83 30.87 -3.77
N SER A 382 -25.99 30.60 -4.35
CA SER A 382 -26.96 31.64 -4.73
C SER A 382 -27.43 32.45 -3.51
N PHE A 383 -27.61 31.81 -2.37
CA PHE A 383 -27.88 32.46 -1.09
C PHE A 383 -26.72 33.37 -0.65
N SER A 384 -25.49 32.89 -0.73
CA SER A 384 -24.31 33.70 -0.41
C SER A 384 -24.21 34.94 -1.32
N GLU A 385 -24.50 34.82 -2.62
CA GLU A 385 -24.51 35.95 -3.57
C GLU A 385 -25.65 36.94 -3.29
N ARG A 386 -26.82 36.47 -2.86
CA ARG A 386 -27.95 37.35 -2.48
C ARG A 386 -27.64 38.18 -1.24
N VAL A 387 -26.92 37.63 -0.27
CA VAL A 387 -26.65 38.27 1.03
C VAL A 387 -25.35 39.08 1.02
N ALA A 388 -24.27 38.52 0.46
CA ALA A 388 -22.95 39.14 0.41
C ALA A 388 -22.62 39.82 -0.93
N GLY A 389 -23.53 39.81 -1.91
CA GLY A 389 -23.34 40.50 -3.18
C GLY A 389 -22.25 39.87 -4.06
N THR A 390 -21.62 40.68 -4.92
CA THR A 390 -20.66 40.23 -5.95
C THR A 390 -19.33 39.72 -5.38
N THR A 391 -19.03 39.99 -4.11
CA THR A 391 -17.82 39.54 -3.42
C THR A 391 -18.02 38.23 -2.65
N ALA A 392 -19.20 37.61 -2.71
CA ALA A 392 -19.52 36.38 -1.99
C ALA A 392 -18.46 35.26 -2.17
N GLU A 393 -17.91 35.10 -3.39
CA GLU A 393 -16.86 34.10 -3.70
C GLU A 393 -15.53 34.32 -2.93
N GLN A 394 -15.33 35.51 -2.34
CA GLN A 394 -14.20 35.82 -1.47
C GLN A 394 -14.35 35.25 -0.04
N SER A 395 -15.54 34.74 0.31
CA SER A 395 -15.82 34.16 1.63
C SER A 395 -16.35 32.72 1.55
N PHE A 396 -17.26 32.43 0.61
CA PHE A 396 -17.87 31.12 0.44
C PHE A 396 -17.66 30.55 -0.97
N VAL A 397 -17.35 29.26 -1.06
CA VAL A 397 -17.14 28.57 -2.34
C VAL A 397 -17.98 27.30 -2.42
N ASP A 398 -18.62 27.13 -3.57
CA ASP A 398 -19.20 25.86 -3.98
C ASP A 398 -18.09 24.93 -4.51
N ALA A 399 -17.62 24.01 -3.67
CA ALA A 399 -16.64 23.02 -4.04
C ALA A 399 -17.27 21.70 -4.54
N VAL A 400 -18.59 21.66 -4.72
CA VAL A 400 -19.32 20.52 -5.31
C VAL A 400 -19.50 20.74 -6.82
N ASN A 401 -19.99 21.90 -7.25
CA ASN A 401 -20.16 22.24 -8.66
C ASN A 401 -18.91 22.88 -9.24
N LEU A 402 -17.92 22.02 -9.50
CA LEU A 402 -16.64 22.35 -10.11
C LEU A 402 -16.77 23.22 -11.37
N LYS A 403 -16.19 24.43 -11.35
CA LYS A 403 -16.09 25.31 -12.52
C LYS A 403 -14.66 25.31 -13.07
N HIS A 404 -14.49 25.54 -14.38
CA HIS A 404 -13.20 25.78 -15.04
C HIS A 404 -12.20 24.60 -15.05
N GLY A 405 -12.67 23.35 -14.98
CA GLY A 405 -11.79 22.18 -15.07
C GLY A 405 -10.94 21.91 -13.82
N ARG A 406 -11.22 22.58 -12.70
CA ARG A 406 -10.66 22.26 -11.39
C ARG A 406 -11.40 21.07 -10.77
N ALA A 407 -10.68 20.18 -10.09
CA ALA A 407 -11.26 19.14 -9.26
C ALA A 407 -11.50 19.64 -7.81
N TRP A 408 -12.34 18.95 -7.04
CA TRP A 408 -12.77 19.42 -5.69
C TRP A 408 -11.59 19.49 -4.70
N ASP A 409 -10.65 18.58 -4.87
CA ASP A 409 -9.38 18.48 -4.14
C ASP A 409 -8.42 19.63 -4.46
N SER A 410 -8.58 20.34 -5.59
CA SER A 410 -7.71 21.48 -5.92
C SER A 410 -7.82 22.68 -4.96
N PHE A 411 -8.87 22.73 -4.12
CA PHE A 411 -9.03 23.73 -3.04
C PHE A 411 -8.35 23.30 -1.74
N LEU A 412 -7.92 22.04 -1.65
CA LEU A 412 -7.37 21.40 -0.46
C LEU A 412 -6.00 20.85 -0.86
N PRO A 413 -4.89 21.55 -0.58
CA PRO A 413 -3.54 21.08 -0.92
C PRO A 413 -3.08 19.87 -0.07
N TYR A 414 -4.03 19.07 0.43
CA TYR A 414 -3.86 17.93 1.29
C TYR A 414 -4.99 16.91 1.11
N ARG A 415 -4.78 15.66 1.57
CA ARG A 415 -5.78 14.60 1.54
C ARG A 415 -6.77 14.77 2.69
N ALA A 416 -7.99 15.22 2.39
CA ALA A 416 -8.94 15.65 3.42
C ALA A 416 -9.81 14.52 4.00
N PRO A 417 -9.76 14.28 5.33
CA PRO A 417 -10.58 13.26 6.00
C PRO A 417 -11.87 13.85 6.60
N PHE A 418 -12.90 14.12 5.80
CA PHE A 418 -14.14 14.68 6.35
C PHE A 418 -15.02 13.64 7.05
N ALA A 419 -15.47 13.95 8.27
CA ALA A 419 -16.37 13.09 9.03
C ALA A 419 -17.73 12.87 8.34
N SER A 420 -18.23 13.85 7.57
CA SER A 420 -19.46 13.72 6.79
C SER A 420 -19.43 12.60 5.76
N GLU A 421 -18.24 12.15 5.37
CA GLU A 421 -18.06 11.05 4.44
C GLU A 421 -18.65 9.74 4.98
N ILE A 422 -18.53 9.50 6.28
CA ILE A 422 -19.06 8.32 6.96
C ILE A 422 -20.60 8.29 6.90
N ALA A 423 -21.25 9.45 6.99
CA ALA A 423 -22.70 9.55 6.79
C ALA A 423 -23.09 9.18 5.35
N ASN A 424 -22.37 9.70 4.35
CA ASN A 424 -22.61 9.38 2.94
C ASN A 424 -22.45 7.88 2.65
N VAL A 425 -21.44 7.23 3.26
CA VAL A 425 -21.25 5.78 3.19
C VAL A 425 -22.46 5.02 3.73
N ALA A 426 -23.12 5.51 4.79
CA ALA A 426 -24.34 4.91 5.34
C ALA A 426 -25.64 5.26 4.58
N GLY A 427 -25.55 5.92 3.41
CA GLY A 427 -26.70 6.42 2.67
C GLY A 427 -27.43 7.56 3.39
N ILE A 428 -26.74 8.31 4.25
CA ILE A 428 -27.25 9.51 4.93
C ILE A 428 -26.60 10.73 4.28
N PRO A 429 -27.36 11.75 3.84
CA PRO A 429 -26.75 12.95 3.27
C PRO A 429 -25.76 13.61 4.23
N GLY A 430 -24.50 13.76 3.79
CA GLY A 430 -23.42 14.37 4.55
C GLY A 430 -22.65 15.41 3.73
N ILE A 431 -22.44 16.58 4.32
CA ILE A 431 -21.57 17.64 3.78
C ILE A 431 -20.53 18.09 4.82
N ALA A 432 -19.39 18.57 4.35
CA ALA A 432 -18.40 19.25 5.15
C ALA A 432 -18.37 20.74 4.80
N ILE A 433 -18.32 21.58 5.83
CA ILE A 433 -17.97 22.98 5.69
C ILE A 433 -16.50 23.10 6.09
N ALA A 434 -15.65 23.31 5.09
CA ALA A 434 -14.21 23.25 5.26
C ALA A 434 -13.50 24.55 4.86
N SER A 435 -12.46 24.91 5.60
CA SER A 435 -11.55 25.99 5.23
C SER A 435 -10.77 25.64 3.95
N LEU A 436 -10.65 26.60 3.03
CA LEU A 436 -10.04 26.38 1.72
C LEU A 436 -8.69 27.07 1.57
N ASP A 437 -7.89 26.60 0.62
CA ASP A 437 -6.59 27.20 0.29
C ASP A 437 -5.59 27.22 1.47
N ASP A 438 -5.78 26.32 2.44
CA ASP A 438 -4.93 26.13 3.63
C ASP A 438 -4.20 24.79 3.56
N SER A 439 -2.89 24.77 3.79
CA SER A 439 -2.08 23.56 3.77
C SER A 439 -2.08 22.76 5.06
N ARG A 440 -2.77 23.24 6.11
CA ARG A 440 -2.82 22.59 7.43
C ARG A 440 -1.43 22.27 7.97
N LYS A 441 -0.51 23.21 7.74
CA LYS A 441 0.94 23.01 7.85
C LYS A 441 1.38 22.35 9.16
N TRP A 442 0.76 22.74 10.27
CA TRP A 442 1.16 22.34 11.62
C TRP A 442 0.40 21.13 12.16
N VAL A 443 -0.72 20.75 11.54
CA VAL A 443 -1.56 19.63 12.02
C VAL A 443 -0.76 18.33 12.02
N ASP A 444 -0.98 17.50 13.05
CA ASP A 444 -0.25 16.24 13.30
C ASP A 444 1.19 16.42 13.83
N THR A 445 1.50 17.59 14.39
CA THR A 445 2.83 17.89 14.95
C THR A 445 2.76 18.49 16.36
N PRO A 446 3.86 18.39 17.15
CA PRO A 446 4.02 19.14 18.39
C PRO A 446 3.92 20.67 18.24
N ASP A 447 4.14 21.21 17.04
CA ASP A 447 4.17 22.64 16.75
C ASP A 447 2.80 23.26 16.50
N ASP A 448 1.73 22.47 16.43
CA ASP A 448 0.33 22.93 16.28
C ASP A 448 -0.16 23.69 17.53
N THR A 449 0.31 24.92 17.68
CA THR A 449 0.13 25.75 18.88
C THR A 449 -0.61 27.04 18.57
N VAL A 450 -1.28 27.59 19.58
CA VAL A 450 -2.02 28.86 19.47
C VAL A 450 -1.16 30.01 18.94
N ALA A 451 0.12 30.03 19.31
CA ALA A 451 1.07 31.06 18.87
C ALA A 451 1.29 31.10 17.35
N ARG A 452 0.97 30.01 16.64
CA ARG A 452 1.11 29.91 15.19
C ARG A 452 -0.17 30.21 14.42
N MET A 453 -1.31 30.38 15.11
CA MET A 453 -2.60 30.66 14.46
C MET A 453 -2.70 32.09 13.95
N ASP A 454 -3.43 32.29 12.85
CA ASP A 454 -3.79 33.62 12.34
C ASP A 454 -5.24 33.96 12.73
N PHE A 455 -5.42 34.50 13.94
CA PHE A 455 -6.75 34.86 14.43
C PHE A 455 -7.43 35.96 13.61
N ASP A 456 -6.68 36.86 12.97
CA ASP A 456 -7.28 37.94 12.17
C ASP A 456 -7.89 37.39 10.88
N ARG A 457 -7.25 36.38 10.26
CA ARG A 457 -7.84 35.64 9.14
C ARG A 457 -8.99 34.76 9.59
N LEU A 458 -8.86 34.08 10.72
CA LEU A 458 -9.93 33.26 11.28
C LEU A 458 -11.19 34.10 11.55
N VAL A 459 -11.06 35.25 12.23
CA VAL A 459 -12.19 36.16 12.48
C VAL A 459 -12.81 36.58 11.17
N ARG A 460 -12.01 37.04 10.20
CA ARG A 460 -12.52 37.42 8.87
C ARG A 460 -13.24 36.27 8.17
N GLN A 461 -12.73 35.04 8.28
CA GLN A 461 -13.35 33.85 7.70
C GLN A 461 -14.75 33.60 8.25
N LEU A 462 -14.91 33.77 9.57
CA LEU A 462 -16.14 33.44 10.28
C LEU A 462 -17.15 34.60 10.25
N SER A 463 -16.69 35.85 10.21
CA SER A 463 -17.50 37.05 10.36
C SER A 463 -18.34 37.37 9.14
N PHE A 464 -19.51 37.94 9.42
CA PHE A 464 -20.38 38.56 8.42
C PHE A 464 -20.04 40.04 8.22
N GLU A 465 -20.04 40.46 6.97
CA GLU A 465 -19.91 41.86 6.58
C GLU A 465 -20.91 42.12 5.45
N GLU A 466 -21.86 43.03 5.67
CA GLU A 466 -22.97 43.25 4.75
C GLU A 466 -22.46 43.61 3.34
N ARG A 467 -22.95 42.90 2.31
CA ARG A 467 -22.53 43.04 0.90
C ARG A 467 -21.04 42.80 0.64
N GLU A 468 -20.32 42.23 1.59
CA GLU A 468 -18.91 41.86 1.44
C GLU A 468 -18.70 40.35 1.67
N ARG A 469 -19.16 39.82 2.81
CA ARG A 469 -18.91 38.45 3.28
C ARG A 469 -20.16 37.81 3.88
N ILE A 470 -20.36 36.52 3.63
CA ILE A 470 -21.56 35.81 4.12
C ILE A 470 -21.48 35.46 5.62
N GLY A 471 -20.28 35.25 6.17
CA GLY A 471 -20.08 34.71 7.52
C GLY A 471 -20.56 33.26 7.68
N LEU A 472 -19.94 32.51 8.60
CA LEU A 472 -20.24 31.09 8.78
C LEU A 472 -21.64 30.87 9.40
N LEU A 473 -22.01 31.69 10.39
CA LEU A 473 -23.29 31.57 11.10
C LEU A 473 -24.49 31.54 10.16
N ARG A 474 -24.48 32.41 9.14
CA ARG A 474 -25.58 32.54 8.17
C ARG A 474 -25.68 31.33 7.25
N ILE A 475 -24.57 30.70 6.88
CA ILE A 475 -24.58 29.44 6.12
C ILE A 475 -25.15 28.30 6.97
N LEU A 476 -24.72 28.16 8.23
CA LEU A 476 -25.24 27.12 9.13
C LEU A 476 -26.74 27.32 9.41
N HIS A 477 -27.18 28.56 9.61
CA HIS A 477 -28.59 28.87 9.79
C HIS A 477 -29.41 28.64 8.51
N ALA A 478 -28.88 28.97 7.34
CA ALA A 478 -29.55 28.73 6.06
C ALA A 478 -29.82 27.24 5.81
N LEU A 479 -28.96 26.35 6.33
CA LEU A 479 -29.19 24.90 6.29
C LEU A 479 -30.35 24.49 7.22
N ILE A 480 -30.55 25.16 8.36
CA ILE A 480 -31.70 24.90 9.24
C ILE A 480 -33.00 25.34 8.55
N GLU A 481 -33.00 26.53 7.95
CA GLU A 481 -34.14 27.13 7.24
C GLU A 481 -34.35 26.62 5.80
N TRP A 482 -33.66 25.52 5.46
CA TRP A 482 -33.78 24.88 4.17
C TRP A 482 -35.17 24.27 3.99
N GLU A 483 -35.77 24.37 2.81
CA GLU A 483 -36.99 23.63 2.47
C GLU A 483 -36.82 22.74 1.25
N GLY A 484 -37.43 21.56 1.32
CA GLY A 484 -37.26 20.50 0.33
C GLY A 484 -36.11 19.55 0.68
N PRO A 485 -35.80 18.60 -0.21
CA PRO A 485 -34.75 17.62 0.00
C PRO A 485 -33.36 18.26 -0.14
N TYR A 486 -32.40 17.80 0.67
CA TYR A 486 -31.00 18.22 0.56
C TYR A 486 -30.26 17.57 -0.59
N THR A 487 -30.77 16.45 -1.12
CA THR A 487 -30.20 15.75 -2.27
C THR A 487 -31.22 15.60 -3.38
N SER A 488 -30.75 15.51 -4.62
CA SER A 488 -31.63 15.28 -5.79
C SER A 488 -32.22 13.87 -5.86
N GLY A 489 -31.81 12.96 -4.97
CA GLY A 489 -32.36 11.64 -4.77
C GLY A 489 -31.58 10.87 -3.69
N ASP A 490 -31.99 9.63 -3.42
CA ASP A 490 -31.38 8.79 -2.39
C ASP A 490 -29.90 8.50 -2.68
N ILE A 491 -29.12 8.42 -1.60
CA ILE A 491 -27.73 7.97 -1.60
C ILE A 491 -27.72 6.49 -1.25
N ASP A 492 -27.00 5.69 -2.03
CA ASP A 492 -26.89 4.25 -1.78
C ASP A 492 -26.18 4.00 -0.44
N ASP A 493 -26.72 3.08 0.34
CA ASP A 493 -26.04 2.58 1.54
C ASP A 493 -24.90 1.64 1.12
N LYS A 494 -23.67 2.12 1.28
CA LYS A 494 -22.41 1.45 0.95
C LYS A 494 -21.63 1.03 2.18
N TRP A 495 -22.25 1.10 3.36
CA TRP A 495 -21.65 0.71 4.62
C TRP A 495 -21.30 -0.77 4.63
N VAL A 496 -20.08 -1.07 5.06
CA VAL A 496 -19.59 -2.44 5.25
C VAL A 496 -18.94 -2.55 6.63
N ASP A 497 -19.31 -3.60 7.36
CA ASP A 497 -18.62 -4.04 8.55
C ASP A 497 -17.76 -5.27 8.22
N LEU A 498 -16.48 -5.21 8.57
CA LEU A 498 -15.54 -6.32 8.46
C LEU A 498 -15.30 -6.88 9.85
N VAL A 499 -15.68 -8.14 10.06
CA VAL A 499 -15.50 -8.85 11.34
C VAL A 499 -14.64 -10.09 11.17
N GLY A 500 -13.92 -10.49 12.21
CA GLY A 500 -13.05 -11.64 12.10
C GLY A 500 -12.54 -12.14 13.43
N ARG A 501 -11.74 -13.20 13.38
CA ARG A 501 -10.98 -13.73 14.51
C ARG A 501 -9.52 -13.93 14.14
N VAL A 502 -8.62 -13.63 15.06
CA VAL A 502 -7.21 -13.99 14.99
C VAL A 502 -7.01 -15.24 15.84
N GLN A 503 -6.53 -16.31 15.19
CA GLN A 503 -6.39 -17.62 15.80
C GLN A 503 -5.03 -18.23 15.47
N TRP A 504 -4.51 -19.03 16.37
CA TRP A 504 -3.30 -19.80 16.15
C TRP A 504 -3.56 -21.30 16.32
N LEU A 505 -2.72 -22.09 15.65
CA LEU A 505 -2.82 -23.54 15.63
C LEU A 505 -1.89 -24.14 16.68
N LYS A 506 -2.45 -25.02 17.51
CA LYS A 506 -1.70 -25.89 18.40
C LYS A 506 -1.63 -27.30 17.79
N ALA A 507 -0.56 -27.54 17.03
CA ALA A 507 -0.49 -28.65 16.08
C ALA A 507 -0.50 -30.07 16.71
N ASP A 508 -0.29 -30.20 18.02
CA ASP A 508 -0.32 -31.48 18.74
C ASP A 508 -1.73 -31.86 19.23
N GLU A 509 -2.69 -30.92 19.25
CA GLU A 509 -4.07 -31.16 19.69
C GLU A 509 -5.06 -31.26 18.51
N ASP A 510 -4.99 -30.32 17.56
CA ASP A 510 -5.91 -30.24 16.43
C ASP A 510 -5.18 -29.79 15.15
N TYR A 511 -5.78 -30.05 13.99
CA TYR A 511 -5.36 -29.56 12.67
C TYR A 511 -6.07 -28.27 12.26
N THR A 512 -7.05 -27.81 13.05
CA THR A 512 -7.79 -26.57 12.84
C THR A 512 -7.37 -25.50 13.86
N PRO A 513 -7.08 -24.26 13.43
CA PRO A 513 -6.80 -23.18 14.36
C PRO A 513 -8.04 -22.89 15.20
N GLN A 514 -7.92 -22.96 16.52
CA GLN A 514 -9.04 -22.72 17.45
C GLN A 514 -8.65 -21.81 18.62
N HIS A 515 -7.35 -21.69 18.93
CA HIS A 515 -6.90 -20.89 20.06
C HIS A 515 -6.93 -19.41 19.67
N PRO A 516 -7.66 -18.56 20.43
CA PRO A 516 -7.69 -17.14 20.14
C PRO A 516 -6.35 -16.50 20.47
N LEU A 517 -5.96 -15.49 19.68
CA LEU A 517 -4.89 -14.58 20.06
C LEU A 517 -5.51 -13.31 20.64
N ARG A 518 -5.32 -13.07 21.94
CA ARG A 518 -5.96 -11.97 22.69
C ARG A 518 -5.11 -10.70 22.63
N GLU A 519 -5.78 -9.55 22.60
CA GLU A 519 -5.16 -8.21 22.58
C GLU A 519 -4.12 -8.03 21.46
N ALA A 520 -4.27 -8.77 20.36
CA ALA A 520 -3.42 -8.67 19.18
C ALA A 520 -3.85 -7.46 18.34
N PRO A 521 -2.94 -6.54 17.98
CA PRO A 521 -3.26 -5.48 17.04
C PRO A 521 -3.49 -6.03 15.63
N VAL A 522 -4.66 -5.68 15.08
CA VAL A 522 -5.11 -6.01 13.73
C VAL A 522 -5.19 -4.72 12.92
N PHE A 523 -4.64 -4.73 11.71
CA PHE A 523 -4.58 -3.58 10.81
C PHE A 523 -5.26 -3.90 9.49
N LEU A 524 -5.99 -2.95 8.92
CA LEU A 524 -6.58 -3.04 7.59
C LEU A 524 -5.88 -2.10 6.61
N LYS A 525 -5.09 -2.67 5.70
CA LYS A 525 -4.43 -1.95 4.61
C LYS A 525 -5.30 -1.91 3.37
N SER A 526 -5.71 -0.71 2.96
CA SER A 526 -6.52 -0.50 1.75
C SER A 526 -5.68 -0.44 0.46
N ARG A 527 -4.35 -0.35 0.62
CA ARG A 527 -3.35 -0.09 -0.42
C ARG A 527 -3.60 1.22 -1.18
N ARG A 528 -4.21 2.22 -0.51
CA ARG A 528 -4.53 3.56 -1.07
C ARG A 528 -3.59 4.67 -0.57
N GLU A 529 -2.44 4.31 0.00
CA GLU A 529 -1.48 5.25 0.59
C GLU A 529 -2.10 6.05 1.73
N ASN A 530 -3.04 5.44 2.45
CA ASN A 530 -3.80 6.10 3.51
C ASN A 530 -2.99 6.29 4.79
N LYS A 531 -1.66 6.14 4.70
CA LYS A 531 -0.69 6.41 5.75
C LYS A 531 -0.97 7.74 6.46
N TYR A 532 -1.27 8.79 5.70
CA TYR A 532 -1.50 10.12 6.23
C TYR A 532 -2.67 10.83 5.53
N LEU A 533 -3.65 11.23 6.35
CA LEU A 533 -4.79 12.06 5.95
C LEU A 533 -4.88 13.20 6.97
N VAL A 534 -4.01 14.23 6.88
CA VAL A 534 -3.93 15.43 7.74
C VAL A 534 -4.70 15.34 9.06
N GLY A 535 -4.00 14.95 10.12
CA GLY A 535 -4.61 14.82 11.44
C GLY A 535 -5.41 13.54 11.65
N VAL A 536 -5.45 12.61 10.68
CA VAL A 536 -6.11 11.31 10.80
C VAL A 536 -5.20 10.18 10.31
N ARG A 537 -5.11 9.10 11.10
CA ARG A 537 -4.49 7.83 10.70
C ARG A 537 -5.48 7.08 9.80
N GLY A 538 -5.15 6.93 8.52
CA GLY A 538 -6.05 6.35 7.53
C GLY A 538 -6.02 4.82 7.42
N MET A 539 -5.17 4.15 8.21
CA MET A 539 -5.14 2.69 8.37
C MET A 539 -5.85 2.31 9.68
N PRO A 540 -7.07 1.74 9.61
CA PRO A 540 -7.79 1.31 10.80
C PRO A 540 -7.00 0.26 11.58
N VAL A 541 -7.06 0.38 12.91
CA VAL A 541 -6.46 -0.57 13.86
C VAL A 541 -7.48 -0.96 14.93
N ALA A 542 -7.50 -2.23 15.31
CA ALA A 542 -8.31 -2.78 16.39
C ALA A 542 -7.48 -3.77 17.22
N LEU A 543 -7.73 -3.89 18.52
CA LEU A 543 -7.19 -4.99 19.33
C LEU A 543 -8.22 -6.11 19.44
N THR A 544 -7.77 -7.36 19.42
CA THR A 544 -8.65 -8.50 19.58
C THR A 544 -9.17 -8.67 21.01
N ASP A 545 -10.40 -9.15 21.16
CA ASP A 545 -10.99 -9.47 22.45
C ASP A 545 -10.49 -10.82 23.04
N GLU A 546 -11.09 -11.28 24.14
CA GLU A 546 -10.75 -12.54 24.82
C GLU A 546 -10.93 -13.79 23.93
N ASP A 547 -11.81 -13.70 22.93
CA ASP A 547 -12.13 -14.73 21.93
C ASP A 547 -11.33 -14.53 20.62
N GLY A 548 -10.39 -13.59 20.59
CA GLY A 548 -9.59 -13.25 19.43
C GLY A 548 -10.36 -12.48 18.36
N ARG A 549 -11.54 -11.94 18.65
CA ARG A 549 -12.40 -11.27 17.66
C ARG A 549 -11.97 -9.83 17.44
N PHE A 550 -12.10 -9.34 16.21
CA PHE A 550 -11.92 -7.95 15.85
C PHE A 550 -13.06 -7.46 14.93
N SER A 551 -13.25 -6.15 14.86
CA SER A 551 -14.20 -5.52 13.93
C SER A 551 -13.70 -4.18 13.41
N PHE A 552 -13.78 -3.97 12.09
CA PHE A 552 -13.67 -2.68 11.45
C PHE A 552 -15.03 -2.26 10.92
N LYS A 553 -15.61 -1.23 11.53
CA LYS A 553 -16.94 -0.73 11.20
C LYS A 553 -16.88 0.49 10.31
N GLY A 554 -17.96 0.74 9.57
CA GLY A 554 -18.07 1.92 8.72
C GLY A 554 -17.04 1.96 7.60
N MET A 555 -16.67 0.78 7.08
CA MET A 555 -15.94 0.65 5.83
C MET A 555 -16.89 0.89 4.64
N ILE A 556 -16.36 0.88 3.43
CA ILE A 556 -17.13 1.14 2.20
C ILE A 556 -17.04 -0.06 1.24
N ASP A 557 -18.18 -0.41 0.65
CA ASP A 557 -18.29 -1.33 -0.49
C ASP A 557 -17.50 -0.81 -1.68
N VAL A 558 -16.99 -1.73 -2.51
CA VAL A 558 -16.32 -1.40 -3.77
C VAL A 558 -17.24 -0.55 -4.65
N THR A 559 -16.89 0.73 -4.79
CA THR A 559 -17.56 1.65 -5.72
C THR A 559 -16.91 1.63 -7.10
N GLY A 560 -17.40 2.45 -8.04
CA GLY A 560 -16.89 2.49 -9.43
C GLY A 560 -15.40 2.84 -9.60
N ASN A 561 -14.68 3.16 -8.52
CA ASN A 561 -13.23 3.40 -8.48
C ASN A 561 -12.41 2.14 -8.12
N ASN A 562 -13.04 1.00 -7.82
CA ASN A 562 -12.38 -0.23 -7.36
C ASN A 562 -11.48 -0.02 -6.12
N TRP A 563 -11.79 0.97 -5.30
CA TRP A 563 -11.17 1.12 -3.98
C TRP A 563 -11.71 0.02 -3.05
N TYR A 564 -10.90 -0.44 -2.10
CA TYR A 564 -11.21 -1.56 -1.20
C TYR A 564 -11.36 -2.95 -1.85
N THR A 565 -10.77 -3.12 -3.04
CA THR A 565 -10.41 -4.44 -3.58
C THR A 565 -9.06 -4.89 -3.04
N ASP A 566 -8.94 -6.19 -2.75
CA ASP A 566 -7.70 -6.82 -2.28
C ASP A 566 -7.06 -6.09 -1.07
N CYS A 567 -7.90 -5.67 -0.10
CA CYS A 567 -7.43 -5.14 1.17
C CYS A 567 -6.66 -6.21 1.92
N GLU A 568 -5.56 -5.85 2.58
CA GLU A 568 -4.81 -6.78 3.41
C GLU A 568 -5.17 -6.58 4.87
N VAL A 569 -5.34 -7.68 5.59
CA VAL A 569 -5.55 -7.67 7.03
C VAL A 569 -4.36 -8.35 7.68
N GLU A 570 -3.66 -7.60 8.53
CA GLU A 570 -2.44 -8.05 9.20
C GLU A 570 -2.67 -8.04 10.71
N ALA A 571 -2.28 -9.11 11.40
CA ALA A 571 -2.41 -9.26 12.84
C ALA A 571 -1.09 -9.72 13.46
N TYR A 572 -0.79 -9.23 14.66
CA TYR A 572 0.50 -9.44 15.32
C TYR A 572 0.36 -9.77 16.80
N GLY A 573 1.21 -10.67 17.30
CA GLY A 573 1.47 -10.84 18.72
C GLY A 573 2.87 -10.31 19.05
N LEU A 574 2.97 -9.40 20.01
CA LEU A 574 4.19 -8.65 20.32
C LEU A 574 4.78 -9.09 21.65
N ALA A 575 6.10 -9.07 21.79
CA ALA A 575 6.80 -9.44 23.02
C ALA A 575 6.75 -8.31 24.07
N THR A 576 5.54 -7.91 24.45
CA THR A 576 5.27 -6.90 25.47
C THR A 576 4.76 -7.55 26.75
N ASP A 577 4.95 -6.89 27.90
CA ASP A 577 4.48 -7.39 29.20
C ASP A 577 2.99 -7.75 29.18
N ARG A 578 2.18 -6.92 28.52
CA ARG A 578 0.74 -7.11 28.41
C ARG A 578 0.42 -8.38 27.64
N PHE A 579 0.89 -8.48 26.39
CA PHE A 579 0.61 -9.63 25.51
C PHE A 579 1.06 -10.95 26.13
N LEU A 580 2.26 -10.98 26.71
CA LEU A 580 2.82 -12.17 27.37
C LEU A 580 1.95 -12.60 28.57
N SER A 581 1.39 -11.64 29.32
CA SER A 581 0.56 -11.93 30.50
C SER A 581 -0.83 -12.47 30.15
N VAL A 582 -1.44 -12.00 29.05
CA VAL A 582 -2.81 -12.38 28.66
C VAL A 582 -2.88 -13.63 27.76
N ASN A 583 -1.75 -14.04 27.16
CA ASN A 583 -1.65 -15.19 26.25
C ASN A 583 -0.64 -16.27 26.71
N PRO A 584 -0.74 -16.85 27.94
CA PRO A 584 0.24 -17.80 28.46
C PRO A 584 0.35 -19.09 27.62
N GLU A 585 -0.74 -19.54 27.00
CA GLU A 585 -0.72 -20.72 26.11
C GLU A 585 0.03 -20.47 24.81
N ALA A 586 -0.14 -19.27 24.22
CA ALA A 586 0.60 -18.88 23.02
C ALA A 586 2.09 -18.73 23.34
N VAL A 587 2.43 -18.16 24.51
CA VAL A 587 3.82 -18.10 24.97
C VAL A 587 4.43 -19.50 25.09
N ALA A 588 3.74 -20.43 25.74
CA ALA A 588 4.21 -21.81 25.88
C ALA A 588 4.37 -22.52 24.52
N GLU A 589 3.48 -22.25 23.55
CA GLU A 589 3.61 -22.77 22.20
C GLU A 589 4.82 -22.19 21.47
N TYR A 590 5.04 -20.88 21.56
CA TYR A 590 6.23 -20.23 21.00
C TYR A 590 7.51 -20.85 21.56
N GLU A 591 7.59 -20.98 22.88
CA GLU A 591 8.72 -21.62 23.58
C GLU A 591 8.93 -23.05 23.11
N ARG A 592 7.84 -23.83 22.94
CA ARG A 592 7.88 -25.20 22.43
C ARG A 592 8.44 -25.26 21.01
N VAL A 593 7.99 -24.39 20.09
CA VAL A 593 8.46 -24.35 18.70
C VAL A 593 9.96 -24.04 18.64
N VAL A 594 10.43 -23.08 19.44
CA VAL A 594 11.87 -22.77 19.53
C VAL A 594 12.66 -23.93 20.14
N ALA A 595 12.13 -24.56 21.20
CA ALA A 595 12.78 -25.67 21.88
C ALA A 595 12.89 -26.93 21.01
N ILE A 596 11.90 -27.23 20.16
CA ILE A 596 11.96 -28.33 19.19
C ILE A 596 13.16 -28.18 18.25
N LYS A 597 13.52 -26.94 17.92
CA LYS A 597 14.56 -26.63 16.94
C LYS A 597 15.95 -26.47 17.57
N THR A 598 16.03 -25.93 18.79
CA THR A 598 17.28 -25.61 19.48
C THR A 598 17.66 -26.61 20.59
N GLY A 599 16.68 -27.32 21.15
CA GLY A 599 16.86 -28.15 22.35
C GLY A 599 16.77 -27.38 23.67
N GLU A 600 16.54 -26.07 23.65
CA GLU A 600 16.52 -25.19 24.83
C GLU A 600 15.20 -24.40 24.90
N THR A 601 14.72 -24.14 26.12
CA THR A 601 13.59 -23.20 26.33
C THR A 601 14.11 -21.77 26.13
N PRO A 602 13.57 -21.00 25.18
CA PRO A 602 14.04 -19.65 24.94
C PRO A 602 13.65 -18.72 26.10
N ASN A 603 14.48 -17.70 26.34
CA ASN A 603 14.07 -16.53 27.11
C ASN A 603 13.51 -15.49 26.14
N ILE A 604 12.20 -15.24 26.18
CA ILE A 604 11.55 -14.26 25.29
C ILE A 604 11.94 -12.84 25.74
N PRO A 605 12.61 -12.04 24.89
CA PRO A 605 12.97 -10.68 25.24
C PRO A 605 11.71 -9.80 25.30
N ARG A 606 11.63 -8.92 26.31
CA ARG A 606 10.50 -7.99 26.49
C ARG A 606 10.74 -6.67 25.73
N ASP A 607 10.99 -6.79 24.44
CA ASP A 607 11.43 -5.72 23.54
C ASP A 607 10.36 -5.32 22.50
N GLY A 608 9.20 -5.98 22.52
CA GLY A 608 8.14 -5.76 21.54
C GLY A 608 8.33 -6.53 20.23
N SER A 609 9.31 -7.45 20.15
CA SER A 609 9.52 -8.36 19.02
C SER A 609 8.26 -9.09 18.58
N ILE A 610 8.14 -9.34 17.27
CA ILE A 610 6.99 -10.08 16.73
C ILE A 610 7.16 -11.55 17.08
N LEU A 611 6.24 -12.07 17.90
CA LEU A 611 6.18 -13.49 18.28
C LEU A 611 5.18 -14.26 17.43
N TYR A 612 4.12 -13.58 16.98
CA TYR A 612 3.07 -14.15 16.13
C TYR A 612 2.74 -13.21 14.98
N ALA A 613 2.57 -13.74 13.78
CA ALA A 613 2.10 -13.00 12.61
C ALA A 613 1.37 -13.91 11.62
N VAL A 614 0.66 -13.29 10.67
CA VAL A 614 -0.24 -13.98 9.72
C VAL A 614 0.49 -14.99 8.85
N ASP A 615 -0.06 -16.20 8.73
CA ASP A 615 0.42 -17.24 7.81
C ASP A 615 -0.10 -17.00 6.39
N ARG A 616 0.82 -16.79 5.44
CA ARG A 616 0.52 -16.61 4.01
C ARG A 616 0.98 -17.80 3.16
N SER A 617 1.37 -18.92 3.77
CA SER A 617 1.81 -20.12 3.04
C SER A 617 0.71 -20.76 2.19
N GLN A 618 -0.55 -20.63 2.62
CA GLN A 618 -1.73 -21.24 1.97
C GLN A 618 -2.85 -20.21 1.75
N GLU A 619 -2.55 -19.10 1.07
CA GLU A 619 -3.47 -17.96 0.85
C GLU A 619 -4.87 -18.34 0.30
N LYS A 620 -5.00 -19.48 -0.39
CA LYS A 620 -6.29 -19.97 -0.90
C LYS A 620 -7.20 -20.55 0.20
N ASP A 621 -6.59 -21.22 1.17
CA ASP A 621 -7.30 -21.89 2.27
C ASP A 621 -7.35 -21.01 3.52
N ARG A 622 -6.36 -20.12 3.67
CA ARG A 622 -6.15 -19.19 4.79
C ARG A 622 -5.94 -17.77 4.25
N PRO A 623 -7.00 -17.09 3.78
CA PRO A 623 -6.86 -15.79 3.16
C PRO A 623 -6.47 -14.72 4.17
N SER A 624 -5.52 -13.86 3.80
CA SER A 624 -5.18 -12.62 4.52
C SER A 624 -5.68 -11.36 3.79
N GLN A 625 -6.29 -11.56 2.62
CA GLN A 625 -6.80 -10.51 1.76
C GLN A 625 -8.32 -10.63 1.58
N ILE A 626 -9.00 -9.49 1.54
CA ILE A 626 -10.45 -9.43 1.36
C ILE A 626 -10.87 -8.29 0.44
N THR A 627 -11.94 -8.51 -0.31
CA THR A 627 -12.62 -7.45 -1.08
C THR A 627 -13.96 -7.16 -0.40
N LEU A 628 -14.20 -5.91 -0.06
CA LEU A 628 -15.42 -5.51 0.66
C LEU A 628 -16.59 -5.33 -0.31
N ARG A 629 -17.52 -6.29 -0.42
CA ARG A 629 -18.67 -6.21 -1.35
C ARG A 629 -20.04 -6.31 -0.69
N SER A 630 -20.08 -6.94 0.47
CA SER A 630 -21.30 -7.24 1.21
C SER A 630 -21.39 -6.34 2.44
N PRO A 631 -22.58 -5.97 2.93
CA PRO A 631 -22.72 -5.15 4.14
C PRO A 631 -22.03 -5.73 5.38
N ASN A 632 -21.92 -7.06 5.44
CA ASN A 632 -21.17 -7.78 6.47
C ASN A 632 -20.18 -8.71 5.78
N GLU A 633 -18.89 -8.41 5.91
CA GLU A 633 -17.80 -9.23 5.43
C GLU A 633 -17.10 -9.88 6.60
N SER A 634 -16.56 -11.08 6.39
CA SER A 634 -15.79 -11.76 7.43
C SER A 634 -14.49 -12.35 6.94
N LEU A 635 -13.46 -12.22 7.76
CA LEU A 635 -12.13 -12.76 7.50
C LEU A 635 -11.50 -13.23 8.81
N ASN A 636 -11.28 -14.54 8.94
CA ASN A 636 -10.49 -15.08 10.03
C ASN A 636 -9.02 -15.16 9.61
N LEU A 637 -8.14 -14.73 10.50
CA LEU A 637 -6.69 -14.74 10.30
C LEU A 637 -6.08 -15.87 11.10
N GLU A 638 -5.27 -16.68 10.43
CA GLU A 638 -4.40 -17.65 11.08
C GLU A 638 -3.03 -17.03 11.28
N VAL A 639 -2.53 -17.09 12.52
CA VAL A 639 -1.20 -16.62 12.91
C VAL A 639 -0.38 -17.77 13.48
N PHE A 640 0.94 -17.68 13.41
CA PHE A 640 1.84 -18.74 13.85
C PHE A 640 3.06 -18.16 14.59
N PRO A 641 3.72 -18.96 15.47
CA PRO A 641 4.97 -18.56 16.12
C PRO A 641 6.04 -18.22 15.07
N CYS A 642 6.63 -17.04 15.13
CA CYS A 642 7.58 -16.57 14.13
C CYS A 642 8.65 -15.63 14.70
N GLU A 643 9.72 -15.44 13.94
CA GLU A 643 10.64 -14.31 14.07
C GLU A 643 10.55 -13.48 12.77
N SER A 644 10.69 -12.16 12.89
CA SER A 644 10.57 -11.24 11.77
C SER A 644 11.86 -10.48 11.49
N ALA A 645 12.10 -10.16 10.22
CA ALA A 645 13.18 -9.28 9.79
C ALA A 645 12.67 -8.22 8.80
N THR A 646 13.32 -7.07 8.78
CA THR A 646 13.04 -5.96 7.85
C THR A 646 14.25 -5.67 6.98
N LEU A 647 14.01 -5.41 5.69
CA LEU A 647 15.01 -4.93 4.73
C LEU A 647 14.75 -3.46 4.39
N PHE A 648 15.81 -2.66 4.34
CA PHE A 648 15.81 -1.28 3.86
C PHE A 648 16.65 -1.13 2.59
N GLY A 649 16.42 -0.07 1.81
CA GLY A 649 17.22 0.25 0.61
C GLY A 649 17.01 -0.73 -0.54
N VAL A 650 15.82 -1.32 -0.64
CA VAL A 650 15.47 -2.40 -1.57
C VAL A 650 14.81 -1.89 -2.87
N ALA A 651 15.47 -0.94 -3.53
CA ALA A 651 15.08 -0.44 -4.85
C ALA A 651 16.04 -0.94 -5.94
N ASP A 652 15.53 -1.45 -7.08
CA ASP A 652 16.38 -1.92 -8.18
C ASP A 652 17.14 -0.74 -8.82
N PRO A 653 18.49 -0.67 -8.75
CA PRO A 653 19.25 0.48 -9.25
C PRO A 653 19.21 0.61 -10.78
N THR A 654 18.77 -0.43 -11.50
CA THR A 654 18.67 -0.38 -12.97
C THR A 654 17.36 0.19 -13.47
N THR A 655 16.28 0.04 -12.71
CA THR A 655 14.93 0.49 -13.09
C THR A 655 14.37 1.56 -12.16
N LEU A 656 14.96 1.71 -10.99
CA LEU A 656 14.55 2.59 -9.90
C LEU A 656 13.10 2.33 -9.49
N ILE A 657 12.76 1.05 -9.40
CA ILE A 657 11.44 0.56 -9.02
C ILE A 657 11.61 -0.30 -7.77
N HIS A 658 10.76 -0.09 -6.77
CA HIS A 658 10.69 -0.96 -5.59
C HIS A 658 10.35 -2.39 -5.95
N LEU A 659 10.89 -3.31 -5.17
CA LEU A 659 10.60 -4.72 -5.31
C LEU A 659 9.19 -5.01 -4.77
N ARG A 660 8.38 -5.71 -5.56
CA ARG A 660 6.95 -5.99 -5.33
C ARG A 660 6.63 -7.47 -5.11
N GLU A 661 7.62 -8.33 -5.31
CA GLU A 661 7.51 -9.77 -5.14
C GLU A 661 8.63 -10.21 -4.22
N LEU A 662 8.28 -10.96 -3.18
CA LEU A 662 9.21 -11.56 -2.23
C LEU A 662 9.02 -13.07 -2.25
N LYS A 663 10.12 -13.83 -2.26
CA LYS A 663 10.13 -15.27 -2.09
C LYS A 663 11.18 -15.66 -1.08
N LEU A 664 10.76 -16.49 -0.14
CA LEU A 664 11.58 -17.03 0.93
C LEU A 664 11.86 -18.50 0.62
N TYR A 665 13.09 -18.94 0.88
CA TYR A 665 13.52 -20.32 0.71
C TYR A 665 14.25 -20.78 1.96
N GLU A 666 13.83 -21.89 2.56
CA GLU A 666 14.55 -22.50 3.66
C GLU A 666 15.80 -23.22 3.14
N THR A 667 16.96 -22.97 3.75
CA THR A 667 18.26 -23.45 3.24
C THR A 667 18.40 -24.97 3.28
N ARG A 668 17.67 -25.65 4.16
CA ARG A 668 17.68 -27.11 4.32
C ARG A 668 16.89 -27.85 3.24
N THR A 669 15.78 -27.26 2.78
CA THR A 669 14.84 -27.93 1.85
C THR A 669 14.89 -27.36 0.43
N ASP A 670 15.54 -26.21 0.23
CA ASP A 670 15.52 -25.44 -1.03
C ASP A 670 14.10 -25.05 -1.49
N GLY A 671 13.10 -25.19 -0.61
CA GLY A 671 11.70 -24.87 -0.84
C GLY A 671 11.22 -23.70 0.02
N PRO A 672 10.01 -23.20 -0.20
CA PRO A 672 9.42 -22.23 0.72
C PRO A 672 9.29 -22.83 2.13
N PRO A 673 9.49 -22.03 3.19
CA PRO A 673 9.19 -22.46 4.55
C PRO A 673 7.76 -22.97 4.68
N TYR A 674 7.51 -23.89 5.61
CA TYR A 674 6.17 -24.47 5.81
C TYR A 674 5.12 -23.40 6.17
N GLN A 675 5.50 -22.42 6.98
CA GLN A 675 4.73 -21.22 7.29
C GLN A 675 5.62 -20.01 7.04
N PHE A 676 5.05 -18.93 6.51
CA PHE A 676 5.77 -17.68 6.30
C PHE A 676 4.77 -16.55 6.05
N GLY A 677 5.23 -15.32 6.15
CA GLY A 677 4.48 -14.16 5.70
C GLY A 677 5.37 -12.95 5.43
N PHE A 678 4.75 -11.90 4.93
CA PHE A 678 5.39 -10.65 4.58
C PHE A 678 4.40 -9.49 4.67
N SER A 679 4.95 -8.29 4.80
CA SER A 679 4.22 -7.03 4.87
C SER A 679 4.92 -6.02 3.96
N PHE A 680 4.16 -5.51 2.99
CA PHE A 680 4.59 -4.43 2.10
C PHE A 680 3.96 -3.10 2.55
N PRO A 681 4.53 -1.95 2.15
CA PRO A 681 3.93 -0.64 2.38
C PRO A 681 2.50 -0.54 1.84
N ASP A 682 1.65 0.28 2.46
CA ASP A 682 0.22 0.50 2.12
C ASP A 682 0.04 1.26 0.79
N THR A 683 0.56 0.74 -0.33
CA THR A 683 0.45 1.39 -1.63
C THR A 683 0.15 0.43 -2.79
N ARG A 684 -0.74 0.85 -3.69
CA ARG A 684 -1.01 0.21 -4.99
C ARG A 684 0.00 0.64 -6.06
N PHE A 685 0.67 1.78 -5.88
CA PHE A 685 1.56 2.39 -6.87
C PHE A 685 3.01 2.42 -6.35
N ASN A 686 4.00 2.71 -7.19
CA ASN A 686 5.37 2.87 -6.70
C ASN A 686 5.48 4.26 -6.07
N LEU A 687 5.11 4.39 -4.80
CA LEU A 687 5.58 5.52 -4.01
C LEU A 687 6.85 5.11 -3.27
N TRP A 688 7.78 6.07 -3.29
CA TRP A 688 9.15 5.96 -2.82
C TRP A 688 9.29 6.22 -1.32
N GLU A 689 8.20 6.57 -0.64
CA GLU A 689 8.24 7.01 0.76
C GLU A 689 8.65 5.90 1.75
N GLU A 690 8.59 4.64 1.33
CA GLU A 690 8.90 3.47 2.16
C GLU A 690 9.67 2.40 1.36
N GLU A 691 10.97 2.59 1.15
CA GLU A 691 11.85 1.60 0.49
C GLU A 691 12.21 0.41 1.39
N ALA A 692 11.19 -0.23 1.95
CA ALA A 692 11.36 -1.32 2.90
C ALA A 692 10.23 -2.34 2.82
N PHE A 693 10.51 -3.56 3.26
CA PHE A 693 9.47 -4.57 3.54
C PHE A 693 9.92 -5.46 4.70
N SER A 694 8.94 -5.98 5.44
CA SER A 694 9.17 -6.91 6.55
C SER A 694 8.67 -8.31 6.17
N PHE A 695 9.32 -9.33 6.68
CA PHE A 695 8.94 -10.72 6.47
C PHE A 695 9.20 -11.56 7.71
N TRP A 696 8.51 -12.69 7.82
CA TRP A 696 8.60 -13.57 8.98
C TRP A 696 8.47 -15.04 8.59
N ALA A 697 9.08 -15.90 9.39
CA ALA A 697 9.08 -17.34 9.25
C ALA A 697 9.24 -17.99 10.64
N PRO A 698 9.11 -19.33 10.77
CA PRO A 698 9.26 -20.00 12.06
C PRO A 698 10.57 -19.61 12.74
N PRO A 699 10.61 -19.52 14.08
CA PRO A 699 11.81 -19.07 14.79
C PRO A 699 13.07 -19.85 14.41
N ARG A 700 14.23 -19.20 14.48
CA ARG A 700 15.55 -19.74 14.13
C ARG A 700 15.66 -20.23 12.69
N SER A 701 14.84 -19.72 11.78
CA SER A 701 14.90 -20.12 10.37
C SER A 701 16.04 -19.42 9.66
N THR A 702 16.81 -20.21 8.92
CA THR A 702 17.85 -19.71 8.03
C THR A 702 17.27 -19.68 6.62
N LEU A 703 17.18 -18.48 6.05
CA LEU A 703 16.43 -18.22 4.82
C LEU A 703 17.30 -17.60 3.74
N ARG A 704 17.10 -18.05 2.50
CA ARG A 704 17.51 -17.30 1.31
C ARG A 704 16.32 -16.47 0.84
N VAL A 705 16.58 -15.21 0.56
CA VAL A 705 15.54 -14.25 0.19
C VAL A 705 15.77 -13.81 -1.25
N THR A 706 14.73 -13.87 -2.06
CA THR A 706 14.76 -13.29 -3.40
C THR A 706 13.62 -12.31 -3.56
N ALA A 707 13.89 -11.17 -4.18
CA ALA A 707 12.88 -10.17 -4.45
C ALA A 707 12.97 -9.64 -5.88
N GLY A 708 11.83 -9.20 -6.40
CA GLY A 708 11.67 -8.83 -7.81
C GLY A 708 10.50 -7.89 -8.04
N ILE A 709 10.27 -7.56 -9.31
CA ILE A 709 9.21 -6.63 -9.75
C ILE A 709 8.03 -7.35 -10.45
N GLY A 710 7.85 -8.66 -10.21
CA GLY A 710 6.84 -9.50 -10.88
C GLY A 710 7.24 -10.03 -12.26
N LEU A 711 8.48 -9.77 -12.70
CA LEU A 711 9.07 -10.43 -13.87
C LEU A 711 9.76 -11.72 -13.42
N LYS A 712 9.70 -12.79 -14.22
CA LYS A 712 10.28 -14.13 -13.93
C LYS A 712 11.76 -14.16 -13.45
N ILE A 713 12.46 -13.02 -13.48
CA ILE A 713 13.88 -12.88 -13.13
C ILE A 713 13.97 -12.06 -11.83
N PRO A 714 14.48 -12.64 -10.73
CA PRO A 714 14.70 -11.89 -9.49
C PRO A 714 15.68 -10.73 -9.73
N ARG A 715 15.52 -9.66 -8.94
CA ARG A 715 16.35 -8.44 -8.97
C ARG A 715 17.25 -8.30 -7.76
N PHE A 716 16.87 -8.94 -6.67
CA PHE A 716 17.56 -8.94 -5.39
C PHE A 716 17.67 -10.40 -4.93
N LEU A 717 18.88 -10.83 -4.59
CA LEU A 717 19.15 -12.17 -4.07
C LEU A 717 20.00 -12.00 -2.83
N LEU A 718 19.48 -12.41 -1.68
CA LEU A 718 20.18 -12.42 -0.40
C LEU A 718 20.34 -13.89 0.00
N LEU A 719 21.54 -14.40 -0.24
CA LEU A 719 21.94 -15.79 -0.12
C LEU A 719 22.98 -15.99 0.99
N ASP A 720 23.76 -14.95 1.29
CA ASP A 720 24.95 -15.01 2.14
C ASP A 720 25.92 -16.09 1.62
N ASN A 721 26.40 -15.89 0.39
CA ASN A 721 27.26 -16.85 -0.32
C ASN A 721 28.74 -16.42 -0.35
N ASP A 722 29.58 -17.38 -0.69
CA ASP A 722 30.98 -17.16 -1.02
C ASP A 722 31.35 -17.90 -2.32
N THR A 723 32.62 -17.79 -2.71
CA THR A 723 33.15 -18.41 -3.94
C THR A 723 33.15 -19.95 -3.91
N GLU A 724 33.05 -20.58 -2.73
CA GLU A 724 33.03 -22.04 -2.58
C GLU A 724 31.59 -22.59 -2.50
N ASN A 725 30.73 -21.93 -1.73
CA ASN A 725 29.32 -22.24 -1.54
C ASN A 725 28.41 -21.17 -2.17
N LEU A 726 28.26 -21.25 -3.50
CA LEU A 726 27.46 -20.30 -4.29
C LEU A 726 25.97 -20.21 -3.91
N ARG A 727 25.44 -21.25 -3.25
CA ARG A 727 24.06 -21.24 -2.74
C ARG A 727 23.92 -20.45 -1.45
N GLY A 728 25.03 -20.24 -0.74
CA GLY A 728 25.08 -19.55 0.54
C GLY A 728 24.42 -20.31 1.68
N GLU A 729 24.71 -19.85 2.89
CA GLU A 729 24.16 -20.41 4.13
C GLU A 729 22.77 -19.87 4.43
N GLY A 730 22.39 -18.74 3.82
CA GLY A 730 21.18 -17.99 4.09
C GLY A 730 21.30 -17.11 5.33
N VAL A 731 20.33 -16.22 5.52
CA VAL A 731 20.27 -15.31 6.65
C VAL A 731 19.51 -15.94 7.80
N ASP A 732 20.12 -16.01 8.99
CA ASP A 732 19.45 -16.38 10.23
C ASP A 732 18.58 -15.22 10.73
N LEU A 733 17.31 -15.50 11.01
CA LEU A 733 16.36 -14.52 11.55
C LEU A 733 16.57 -14.25 13.05
N HIS A 734 17.29 -15.11 13.76
CA HIS A 734 17.42 -14.98 15.19
C HIS A 734 18.15 -13.69 15.60
N ASN A 735 17.52 -12.87 16.46
CA ASN A 735 18.01 -11.56 16.91
C ASN A 735 18.34 -10.59 15.75
N ARG A 736 17.72 -10.75 14.58
CA ARG A 736 17.91 -9.87 13.41
C ARG A 736 16.60 -9.24 12.98
N GLU A 737 16.11 -8.29 13.77
CA GLU A 737 14.88 -7.57 13.46
C GLU A 737 15.02 -6.66 12.23
N VAL A 738 16.24 -6.18 11.98
CA VAL A 738 16.65 -5.51 10.75
C VAL A 738 17.89 -6.21 10.19
N ILE A 739 17.87 -6.53 8.89
CA ILE A 739 19.06 -7.03 8.19
C ILE A 739 19.81 -5.82 7.62
N SER A 740 20.78 -5.33 8.37
CA SER A 740 21.65 -4.23 7.95
C SER A 740 22.47 -4.62 6.70
N LEU A 741 22.77 -3.63 5.85
CA LEU A 741 23.59 -3.78 4.65
C LEU A 741 23.07 -4.84 3.66
N ALA A 742 21.77 -5.17 3.70
CA ALA A 742 21.18 -6.19 2.84
C ALA A 742 21.39 -5.91 1.34
N SER A 743 21.37 -4.64 0.95
CA SER A 743 21.66 -4.17 -0.41
C SER A 743 23.10 -4.50 -0.84
N LEU A 744 24.09 -4.31 0.04
CA LEU A 744 25.49 -4.69 -0.18
C LEU A 744 25.66 -6.20 -0.26
N THR A 745 25.11 -6.94 0.71
CA THR A 745 25.17 -8.41 0.72
C THR A 745 24.55 -8.97 -0.55
N ALA A 746 23.40 -8.46 -0.98
CA ALA A 746 22.76 -8.92 -2.20
C ALA A 746 23.56 -8.59 -3.48
N ALA A 747 24.22 -7.43 -3.53
CA ALA A 747 25.09 -7.06 -4.64
C ALA A 747 26.27 -8.03 -4.76
N ARG A 748 26.90 -8.36 -3.62
CA ARG A 748 28.00 -9.33 -3.51
C ARG A 748 27.54 -10.75 -3.86
N ASP A 749 26.40 -11.18 -3.32
CA ASP A 749 25.88 -12.54 -3.56
C ASP A 749 25.61 -12.81 -5.05
N VAL A 750 25.04 -11.81 -5.74
CA VAL A 750 24.79 -11.89 -7.19
C VAL A 750 26.08 -11.85 -7.99
N GLU A 751 27.06 -11.07 -7.55
CA GLU A 751 28.37 -10.95 -8.17
C GLU A 751 29.14 -12.29 -8.13
N HIS A 752 29.31 -12.89 -6.94
CA HIS A 752 29.91 -14.23 -6.79
C HIS A 752 29.17 -15.31 -7.60
N LEU A 753 27.83 -15.28 -7.58
CA LEU A 753 27.03 -16.25 -8.34
C LEU A 753 27.21 -16.10 -9.85
N ASN A 754 27.39 -14.87 -10.33
CA ASN A 754 27.61 -14.60 -11.75
C ASN A 754 29.01 -15.01 -12.19
N GLU A 755 30.03 -14.77 -11.37
CA GLU A 755 31.41 -15.17 -11.64
C GLU A 755 31.47 -16.67 -11.94
N ALA A 756 31.02 -17.51 -10.99
CA ALA A 756 31.04 -18.96 -11.15
C ALA A 756 30.21 -19.46 -12.35
N ARG A 757 29.07 -18.82 -12.63
CA ARG A 757 28.24 -19.18 -13.81
C ARG A 757 28.91 -18.80 -15.12
N LEU A 758 29.64 -17.68 -15.16
CA LEU A 758 30.40 -17.29 -16.35
C LEU A 758 31.55 -18.27 -16.60
N GLU A 759 32.27 -18.68 -15.56
CA GLU A 759 33.30 -19.71 -15.67
C GLU A 759 32.72 -21.04 -16.20
N GLU A 760 31.56 -21.47 -15.69
CA GLU A 760 30.87 -22.66 -16.18
C GLU A 760 30.49 -22.53 -17.66
N MET A 761 29.94 -21.38 -18.06
CA MET A 761 29.60 -21.10 -19.46
C MET A 761 30.82 -21.10 -20.39
N GLN A 762 31.93 -20.48 -19.96
CA GLN A 762 33.18 -20.44 -20.71
C GLN A 762 33.78 -21.83 -20.86
N SER A 763 33.78 -22.65 -19.80
CA SER A 763 34.18 -24.06 -19.88
C SER A 763 33.29 -24.87 -20.85
N GLY A 764 32.04 -24.46 -21.01
CA GLY A 764 31.07 -24.96 -21.97
C GLY A 764 31.21 -24.41 -23.40
N GLY A 765 32.18 -23.53 -23.66
CA GLY A 765 32.44 -22.92 -24.97
C GLY A 765 31.50 -21.77 -25.34
N ILE A 766 30.84 -21.16 -24.36
CA ILE A 766 29.93 -20.01 -24.55
C ILE A 766 30.60 -18.77 -23.96
N GLU A 767 31.14 -17.92 -24.82
CA GLU A 767 31.81 -16.68 -24.43
C GLU A 767 30.91 -15.46 -24.63
N SER A 768 30.99 -14.52 -23.69
CA SER A 768 30.26 -13.26 -23.75
C SER A 768 31.12 -12.12 -23.24
N LYS A 769 31.88 -11.50 -24.15
CA LYS A 769 32.71 -10.32 -23.85
C LYS A 769 31.93 -9.19 -23.15
N LYS A 770 30.64 -9.09 -23.44
CA LYS A 770 29.75 -8.11 -22.80
C LYS A 770 29.48 -8.47 -21.33
N ALA A 771 29.19 -9.73 -21.04
CA ALA A 771 28.96 -10.19 -19.68
C ALA A 771 30.25 -10.10 -18.85
N GLU A 772 31.38 -10.54 -19.40
CA GLU A 772 32.71 -10.43 -18.78
C GLU A 772 33.06 -8.97 -18.42
N ARG A 773 32.83 -8.02 -19.33
CA ARG A 773 33.08 -6.61 -19.05
C ARG A 773 32.18 -6.06 -17.93
N PHE A 774 30.91 -6.48 -17.89
CA PHE A 774 30.01 -6.05 -16.81
C PHE A 774 30.35 -6.72 -15.49
N GLN A 775 30.81 -7.97 -15.50
CA GLN A 775 31.26 -8.70 -14.32
C GLN A 775 32.49 -8.03 -13.70
N ALA A 776 33.53 -7.75 -14.49
CA ALA A 776 34.72 -7.03 -14.01
C ALA A 776 34.40 -5.62 -13.46
N ASN A 777 33.38 -4.94 -14.01
CA ASN A 777 32.91 -3.67 -13.45
C ASN A 777 32.11 -3.87 -12.16
N ALA A 778 31.33 -4.95 -12.04
CA ALA A 778 30.58 -5.27 -10.82
C ALA A 778 31.54 -5.52 -9.66
N GLU A 779 32.49 -6.44 -9.83
CA GLU A 779 33.56 -6.75 -8.85
C GLU A 779 34.26 -5.48 -8.36
N LYS A 780 34.69 -4.65 -9.30
CA LYS A 780 35.41 -3.41 -9.01
C LYS A 780 34.60 -2.44 -8.17
N GLU A 781 33.33 -2.19 -8.52
CA GLU A 781 32.52 -1.20 -7.80
C GLU A 781 31.98 -1.77 -6.47
N VAL A 782 31.70 -3.08 -6.37
CA VAL A 782 31.35 -3.72 -5.08
C VAL A 782 32.52 -3.65 -4.09
N ALA A 783 33.74 -4.00 -4.52
CA ALA A 783 34.92 -3.90 -3.66
C ALA A 783 35.22 -2.45 -3.21
N ARG A 784 34.92 -1.46 -4.07
CA ARG A 784 35.01 -0.04 -3.69
C ARG A 784 33.94 0.37 -2.70
N ALA A 785 32.72 -0.15 -2.82
CA ALA A 785 31.66 0.09 -1.85
C ALA A 785 32.07 -0.43 -0.47
N GLU A 786 32.60 -1.66 -0.36
CA GLU A 786 33.11 -2.23 0.89
C GLU A 786 34.25 -1.39 1.50
N SER A 787 35.19 -0.95 0.65
CA SER A 787 36.30 -0.08 1.10
C SER A 787 35.81 1.31 1.56
N ALA A 788 34.80 1.87 0.90
CA ALA A 788 34.20 3.13 1.32
C ALA A 788 33.43 2.98 2.64
N LEU A 789 32.65 1.91 2.80
CA LEU A 789 31.92 1.61 4.03
C LEU A 789 32.85 1.43 5.23
N SER A 790 33.92 0.65 5.09
CA SER A 790 34.94 0.48 6.16
C SER A 790 35.67 1.77 6.53
N SER A 791 35.66 2.77 5.64
CA SER A 791 36.19 4.12 5.89
C SER A 791 35.12 5.12 6.35
N ASN A 792 33.88 4.68 6.62
CA ASN A 792 32.70 5.51 6.90
C ASN A 792 32.43 6.58 5.82
N ARG A 793 32.74 6.28 4.54
CA ARG A 793 32.45 7.16 3.41
C ARG A 793 31.12 6.80 2.74
N TYR A 794 30.03 7.22 3.35
CA TYR A 794 28.67 6.76 3.03
C TYR A 794 28.17 7.20 1.65
N GLY A 795 28.50 8.41 1.20
CA GLY A 795 28.11 8.89 -0.13
C GLY A 795 28.82 8.10 -1.24
N GLU A 796 30.13 7.86 -1.08
CA GLU A 796 30.89 7.01 -2.00
C GLU A 796 30.38 5.57 -1.94
N PHE A 797 30.13 5.02 -0.74
CA PHE A 797 29.58 3.70 -0.53
C PHE A 797 28.28 3.48 -1.32
N LYS A 798 27.26 4.34 -1.12
CA LYS A 798 25.96 4.18 -1.78
C LYS A 798 26.09 4.25 -3.29
N ALA A 799 26.85 5.23 -3.79
CA ALA A 799 27.04 5.42 -5.23
C ALA A 799 27.73 4.23 -5.90
N GLN A 800 28.77 3.65 -5.28
CA GLN A 800 29.44 2.47 -5.84
C GLN A 800 28.62 1.19 -5.65
N LEU A 801 27.89 1.06 -4.55
CA LEU A 801 26.97 -0.04 -4.31
C LEU A 801 25.91 -0.14 -5.41
N GLU A 802 25.21 0.95 -5.70
CA GLU A 802 24.16 0.97 -6.73
C GLU A 802 24.73 0.68 -8.14
N ARG A 803 25.93 1.18 -8.44
CA ARG A 803 26.64 0.87 -9.69
C ARG A 803 27.01 -0.60 -9.77
N GLY A 804 27.62 -1.15 -8.72
CA GLY A 804 28.03 -2.54 -8.61
C GLY A 804 26.83 -3.48 -8.77
N TRP A 805 25.78 -3.26 -7.97
CA TRP A 805 24.54 -4.01 -8.05
C TRP A 805 23.87 -3.88 -9.43
N GLY A 806 23.86 -2.67 -10.01
CA GLY A 806 23.34 -2.44 -11.35
C GLY A 806 24.11 -3.18 -12.46
N TYR A 807 25.44 -3.33 -12.33
CA TYR A 807 26.24 -4.16 -13.23
C TYR A 807 26.00 -5.65 -12.99
N ALA A 808 26.00 -6.11 -11.74
CA ALA A 808 25.72 -7.51 -11.37
C ALA A 808 24.34 -7.96 -11.90
N GLY A 809 23.30 -7.13 -11.76
CA GLY A 809 21.97 -7.39 -12.31
C GLY A 809 21.92 -7.45 -13.84
N LYS A 810 22.79 -6.70 -14.54
CA LYS A 810 22.93 -6.79 -16.01
C LYS A 810 23.63 -8.08 -16.44
N VAL A 811 24.66 -8.51 -15.71
CA VAL A 811 25.35 -9.80 -15.95
C VAL A 811 24.37 -10.95 -15.77
N TYR A 812 23.66 -11.00 -14.65
CA TYR A 812 22.67 -12.04 -14.37
C TYR A 812 21.63 -12.17 -15.47
N ARG A 813 21.11 -11.04 -15.97
CA ARG A 813 20.13 -11.00 -17.06
C ARG A 813 20.71 -11.50 -18.39
N GLU A 814 21.95 -11.15 -18.68
CA GLU A 814 22.65 -11.61 -19.89
C GLU A 814 22.89 -13.12 -19.84
N ILE A 815 23.41 -13.64 -18.73
CA ILE A 815 23.59 -15.09 -18.49
C ILE A 815 22.25 -15.82 -18.69
N PHE A 816 21.19 -15.35 -18.03
CA PHE A 816 19.87 -15.97 -18.15
C PHE A 816 19.34 -15.94 -19.59
N SER A 817 19.53 -14.83 -20.31
CA SER A 817 19.12 -14.71 -21.72
C SER A 817 19.86 -15.67 -22.63
N GLN A 818 21.16 -15.87 -22.41
CA GLN A 818 21.99 -16.79 -23.18
C GLN A 818 21.60 -18.24 -22.91
N ILE A 819 21.48 -18.63 -21.64
CA ILE A 819 21.01 -19.97 -21.25
C ILE A 819 19.61 -20.23 -21.83
N SER A 820 18.69 -19.27 -21.70
CA SER A 820 17.32 -19.42 -22.22
C SER A 820 17.28 -19.54 -23.75
N SER A 821 18.13 -18.81 -24.47
CA SER A 821 18.25 -18.90 -25.93
C SER A 821 18.84 -20.26 -26.37
N LEU A 822 19.83 -20.76 -25.63
CA LEU A 822 20.39 -22.11 -25.83
C LEU A 822 19.35 -23.20 -25.58
N MET A 823 18.55 -23.07 -24.51
CA MET A 823 17.42 -23.98 -24.24
C MET A 823 16.37 -23.91 -25.34
N THR A 824 15.98 -22.71 -25.78
CA THR A 824 14.98 -22.57 -26.85
C THR A 824 15.49 -23.18 -28.17
N GLY A 825 16.78 -23.01 -28.47
CA GLY A 825 17.45 -23.65 -29.61
C GLY A 825 17.38 -25.17 -29.54
N ILE A 826 17.65 -25.77 -28.38
CA ILE A 826 17.59 -27.23 -28.19
C ILE A 826 16.19 -27.78 -28.45
N LEU A 827 15.16 -27.11 -27.92
CA LEU A 827 13.77 -27.50 -28.09
C LEU A 827 13.35 -27.40 -29.56
N PHE A 828 13.79 -26.35 -30.25
CA PHE A 828 13.56 -26.16 -31.68
C PHE A 828 14.22 -27.26 -32.53
N TYR A 829 15.49 -27.58 -32.27
CA TYR A 829 16.18 -28.64 -33.01
C TYR A 829 15.56 -30.02 -32.75
N LEU A 830 15.19 -30.34 -31.51
CA LEU A 830 14.51 -31.60 -31.19
C LEU A 830 13.14 -31.70 -31.85
N PHE A 831 12.39 -30.60 -31.89
CA PHE A 831 11.14 -30.51 -32.63
C PHE A 831 11.34 -30.78 -34.13
N LEU A 832 12.42 -30.28 -34.74
CA LEU A 832 12.72 -30.51 -36.15
C LEU A 832 13.20 -31.95 -36.44
N ILE A 833 13.88 -32.60 -35.49
CA ILE A 833 14.32 -34.00 -35.65
C ILE A 833 13.13 -34.95 -35.73
N ALA A 834 12.03 -34.70 -35.01
CA ALA A 834 10.86 -35.59 -35.03
C ALA A 834 10.24 -35.83 -36.44
N PRO A 835 9.85 -34.80 -37.22
CA PRO A 835 9.39 -35.00 -38.59
C PRO A 835 10.54 -35.43 -39.51
N SER A 836 11.77 -34.96 -39.29
CA SER A 836 12.92 -35.37 -40.10
C SER A 836 13.22 -36.87 -39.97
N ALA A 837 13.05 -37.45 -38.78
CA ALA A 837 13.21 -38.88 -38.54
C ALA A 837 12.16 -39.70 -39.30
N TYR A 838 10.92 -39.20 -39.39
CA TYR A 838 9.89 -39.79 -40.23
C TYR A 838 10.27 -39.75 -41.72
N PHE A 839 10.71 -38.60 -42.22
CA PHE A 839 11.13 -38.45 -43.62
C PHE A 839 12.33 -39.32 -43.95
N LEU A 840 13.31 -39.38 -43.05
CA LEU A 840 14.53 -40.17 -43.23
C LEU A 840 14.23 -41.68 -43.18
N GLU A 841 13.28 -42.13 -42.34
CA GLU A 841 12.80 -43.52 -42.37
C GLU A 841 12.19 -43.87 -43.74
N ARG A 842 11.38 -42.95 -44.29
CA ARG A 842 10.76 -43.13 -45.61
C ARG A 842 11.78 -43.17 -46.75
N ILE A 843 12.87 -42.43 -46.64
CA ILE A 843 13.94 -42.39 -47.67
C ILE A 843 14.87 -43.61 -47.55
N LEU A 844 15.32 -43.97 -46.34
CA LEU A 844 16.34 -45.00 -46.12
C LEU A 844 15.77 -46.43 -46.12
N PHE A 845 14.68 -46.68 -45.39
CA PHE A 845 14.20 -48.05 -45.13
C PHE A 845 12.87 -48.35 -45.81
N ALA A 846 11.88 -47.45 -45.67
CA ALA A 846 10.50 -47.59 -46.14
C ALA A 846 9.81 -48.89 -45.67
N HIS A 847 9.82 -49.16 -44.36
CA HIS A 847 9.22 -50.37 -43.81
C HIS A 847 7.70 -50.42 -44.04
N ARG A 848 7.20 -51.56 -44.51
CA ARG A 848 5.76 -51.78 -44.75
C ARG A 848 4.98 -52.12 -43.48
N LYS A 849 5.61 -52.81 -42.52
CA LYS A 849 4.99 -53.14 -41.23
C LYS A 849 5.12 -51.97 -40.27
N ILE A 850 4.00 -51.59 -39.64
CA ILE A 850 3.94 -50.45 -38.71
C ILE A 850 4.93 -50.61 -37.55
N GLY A 851 5.10 -51.82 -37.00
CA GLY A 851 6.04 -52.05 -35.89
C GLY A 851 7.50 -51.71 -36.23
N HIS A 852 8.04 -52.26 -37.33
CA HIS A 852 9.41 -51.96 -37.76
C HIS A 852 9.59 -50.50 -38.17
N ARG A 853 8.53 -49.89 -38.70
CA ARG A 853 8.52 -48.48 -39.06
C ARG A 853 8.64 -47.57 -37.84
N VAL A 854 7.83 -47.81 -36.81
CA VAL A 854 7.90 -47.07 -35.55
C VAL A 854 9.27 -47.24 -34.90
N LEU A 855 9.80 -48.47 -34.88
CA LEU A 855 11.13 -48.75 -34.34
C LEU A 855 12.23 -47.98 -35.10
N SER A 856 12.15 -47.94 -36.44
CA SER A 856 13.15 -47.24 -37.26
C SER A 856 13.12 -45.72 -37.07
N ILE A 857 11.93 -45.12 -36.98
CA ILE A 857 11.76 -43.69 -36.69
C ILE A 857 12.32 -43.38 -35.30
N ALA A 858 12.00 -44.20 -34.29
CA ALA A 858 12.50 -44.03 -32.93
C ALA A 858 14.03 -44.14 -32.87
N SER A 859 14.63 -45.09 -33.58
CA SER A 859 16.09 -45.22 -33.65
C SER A 859 16.76 -44.03 -34.33
N ILE A 860 16.21 -43.53 -35.46
CA ILE A 860 16.75 -42.33 -36.14
C ILE A 860 16.65 -41.11 -35.24
N PHE A 861 15.52 -40.92 -34.57
CA PHE A 861 15.33 -39.84 -33.60
C PHE A 861 16.34 -39.94 -32.45
N LEU A 862 16.53 -41.13 -31.88
CA LEU A 862 17.49 -41.37 -30.79
C LEU A 862 18.94 -41.07 -31.23
N VAL A 863 19.33 -41.48 -32.44
CA VAL A 863 20.66 -41.16 -32.98
C VAL A 863 20.83 -39.66 -33.19
N GLY A 864 19.82 -38.99 -33.76
CA GLY A 864 19.84 -37.53 -33.93
C GLY A 864 19.92 -36.78 -32.59
N PHE A 865 19.21 -37.28 -31.58
CA PHE A 865 19.30 -36.78 -30.20
C PHE A 865 20.71 -36.97 -29.62
N LEU A 866 21.29 -38.17 -29.70
CA LEU A 866 22.63 -38.45 -29.17
C LEU A 866 23.70 -37.58 -29.87
N LEU A 867 23.53 -37.29 -31.15
CA LEU A 867 24.42 -36.38 -31.87
C LEU A 867 24.30 -34.95 -31.35
N LEU A 868 23.08 -34.44 -31.16
CA LEU A 868 22.89 -33.14 -30.49
C LEU A 868 23.41 -33.15 -29.06
N TRP A 869 23.31 -34.26 -28.33
CA TRP A 869 23.82 -34.40 -26.97
C TRP A 869 25.32 -34.16 -26.87
N VAL A 870 26.08 -34.63 -27.86
CA VAL A 870 27.53 -34.43 -27.92
C VAL A 870 27.90 -33.03 -28.42
N VAL A 871 27.20 -32.52 -29.43
CA VAL A 871 27.58 -31.29 -30.15
C VAL A 871 27.02 -30.03 -29.51
N HIS A 872 25.82 -30.08 -28.92
CA HIS A 872 25.12 -28.89 -28.46
C HIS A 872 25.49 -28.54 -27.01
N PRO A 873 26.11 -27.37 -26.74
CA PRO A 873 26.67 -27.03 -25.42
C PRO A 873 25.60 -26.92 -24.32
N ALA A 874 24.36 -26.57 -24.68
CA ALA A 874 23.21 -26.51 -23.77
C ALA A 874 23.01 -27.76 -22.90
N PHE A 875 23.34 -28.96 -23.40
CA PHE A 875 23.17 -30.19 -22.63
C PHE A 875 24.17 -30.33 -21.48
N ARG A 876 25.30 -29.60 -21.51
CA ARG A 876 26.23 -29.55 -20.39
C ARG A 876 25.76 -28.60 -19.29
N LEU A 877 25.07 -27.53 -19.67
CA LEU A 877 24.56 -26.49 -18.77
C LEU A 877 23.21 -26.83 -18.10
N THR A 878 22.55 -27.93 -18.52
CA THR A 878 21.26 -28.34 -17.96
C THR A 878 21.49 -29.36 -16.86
N GLN A 879 20.92 -29.17 -15.68
CA GLN A 879 21.06 -30.12 -14.56
C GLN A 879 20.44 -31.49 -14.83
N SER A 880 19.52 -31.62 -15.80
CA SER A 880 18.88 -32.90 -16.16
C SER A 880 18.54 -33.00 -17.66
N PRO A 881 19.54 -33.19 -18.54
CA PRO A 881 19.36 -33.34 -19.99
C PRO A 881 18.36 -34.43 -20.38
N ALA A 882 18.33 -35.51 -19.58
CA ALA A 882 17.47 -36.67 -19.79
C ALA A 882 15.97 -36.35 -19.68
N VAL A 883 15.57 -35.34 -18.90
CA VAL A 883 14.16 -34.94 -18.77
C VAL A 883 13.62 -34.39 -20.09
N VAL A 884 14.44 -33.60 -20.80
CA VAL A 884 14.07 -33.08 -22.13
C VAL A 884 13.83 -34.24 -23.11
N LEU A 885 14.71 -35.24 -23.11
CA LEU A 885 14.52 -36.45 -23.93
C LEU A 885 13.22 -37.18 -23.58
N ILE A 886 12.97 -37.44 -22.29
CA ILE A 886 11.77 -38.14 -21.83
C ILE A 886 10.51 -37.39 -22.26
N ALA A 887 10.47 -36.06 -22.11
CA ALA A 887 9.34 -35.23 -22.52
C ALA A 887 9.06 -35.35 -24.03
N PHE A 888 10.08 -35.26 -24.88
CA PHE A 888 9.90 -35.42 -26.34
C PHE A 888 9.50 -36.84 -26.73
N VAL A 889 10.06 -37.86 -26.08
CA VAL A 889 9.68 -39.27 -26.30
C VAL A 889 8.22 -39.49 -25.91
N LEU A 890 7.77 -38.95 -24.76
CA LEU A 890 6.38 -39.00 -24.33
C LEU A 890 5.46 -38.29 -25.34
N ILE A 891 5.81 -37.09 -25.80
CA ILE A 891 5.03 -36.36 -26.81
C ILE A 891 4.96 -37.15 -28.12
N ALA A 892 6.08 -37.71 -28.58
CA ALA A 892 6.14 -38.48 -29.81
C ALA A 892 5.31 -39.77 -29.73
N LEU A 893 5.42 -40.52 -28.62
CA LEU A 893 4.65 -41.73 -28.37
C LEU A 893 3.15 -41.42 -28.26
N SER A 894 2.78 -40.39 -27.49
CA SER A 894 1.38 -39.98 -27.37
C SER A 894 0.80 -39.50 -28.69
N THR A 895 1.54 -38.74 -29.49
CA THR A 895 1.11 -38.31 -30.83
C THR A 895 0.90 -39.50 -31.75
N LEU A 896 1.82 -40.47 -31.76
CA LEU A 896 1.72 -41.70 -32.55
C LEU A 896 0.51 -42.55 -32.12
N VAL A 897 0.33 -42.77 -30.81
CA VAL A 897 -0.79 -43.54 -30.27
C VAL A 897 -2.11 -42.87 -30.63
N THR A 898 -2.25 -41.57 -30.40
CA THR A 898 -3.43 -40.79 -30.78
C THR A 898 -3.70 -40.88 -32.28
N ALA A 899 -2.68 -40.75 -33.13
CA ALA A 899 -2.84 -40.88 -34.58
C ALA A 899 -3.29 -42.29 -35.00
N VAL A 900 -2.76 -43.35 -34.38
CA VAL A 900 -3.19 -44.73 -34.65
C VAL A 900 -4.63 -44.94 -34.19
N VAL A 901 -4.99 -44.43 -33.01
CA VAL A 901 -6.35 -44.53 -32.46
C VAL A 901 -7.34 -43.78 -33.34
N LEU A 902 -7.06 -42.54 -33.73
CA LEU A 902 -7.89 -41.76 -34.65
C LEU A 902 -8.04 -42.46 -35.99
N ASN A 903 -6.95 -42.97 -36.58
CA ASN A 903 -7.02 -43.74 -37.83
C ASN A 903 -7.84 -45.03 -37.69
N ARG A 904 -7.77 -45.70 -36.53
CA ARG A 904 -8.55 -46.90 -36.25
C ARG A 904 -10.02 -46.56 -36.01
N PHE A 905 -10.31 -45.47 -35.30
CA PHE A 905 -11.64 -44.93 -35.07
C PHE A 905 -12.29 -44.53 -36.40
N ASP A 906 -11.59 -43.79 -37.26
CA ASP A 906 -12.04 -43.45 -38.60
C ASP A 906 -12.34 -44.70 -39.44
N ARG A 907 -11.48 -45.73 -39.39
CA ARG A 907 -11.74 -47.00 -40.07
C ARG A 907 -12.96 -47.74 -39.49
N SER A 908 -13.15 -47.69 -38.17
CA SER A 908 -14.30 -48.29 -37.50
C SER A 908 -15.60 -47.54 -37.79
N MET A 909 -15.58 -46.20 -37.77
CA MET A 909 -16.70 -45.32 -38.13
C MET A 909 -17.07 -45.46 -39.60
N ARG A 910 -16.10 -45.49 -40.51
CA ARG A 910 -16.33 -45.77 -41.94
C ARG A 910 -16.97 -47.14 -42.16
N ARG A 911 -16.63 -48.15 -41.35
CA ARG A 911 -17.28 -49.47 -41.42
C ARG A 911 -18.72 -49.48 -40.88
N GLN A 912 -19.05 -48.59 -39.93
CA GLN A 912 -20.40 -48.48 -39.37
C GLN A 912 -21.33 -47.56 -40.17
N PHE A 913 -20.82 -46.51 -40.81
CA PHE A 913 -21.62 -45.54 -41.58
C PHE A 913 -21.97 -45.96 -43.01
N HIS A 914 -21.42 -47.07 -43.52
CA HIS A 914 -21.67 -47.53 -44.90
C HIS A 914 -22.90 -48.44 -45.08
N SER A 915 -23.85 -48.47 -44.15
CA SER A 915 -25.10 -49.23 -44.30
C SER A 915 -26.31 -48.41 -44.76
N SER A 916 -26.20 -47.09 -44.99
CA SER A 916 -27.31 -46.35 -45.61
C SER A 916 -26.89 -45.04 -46.29
N LEU A 917 -27.21 -45.00 -47.59
CA LEU A 917 -27.46 -43.82 -48.45
C LEU A 917 -26.28 -43.14 -49.17
N PHE A 918 -26.32 -43.34 -50.49
CA PHE A 918 -25.79 -42.59 -51.63
C PHE A 918 -24.29 -42.63 -52.00
N ASP A 919 -24.07 -43.35 -53.10
CA ASP A 919 -23.03 -43.14 -54.10
C ASP A 919 -23.12 -41.71 -54.66
N SER A 920 -22.07 -40.92 -54.41
CA SER A 920 -21.69 -39.82 -55.28
C SER A 920 -20.19 -39.65 -55.18
N SER A 921 -19.55 -39.69 -56.35
CA SER A 921 -18.17 -39.27 -56.62
C SER A 921 -17.78 -38.07 -55.78
N ARG A 922 -17.04 -38.32 -54.70
CA ARG A 922 -16.35 -37.31 -53.93
C ARG A 922 -14.88 -37.67 -53.92
N GLU A 923 -14.14 -36.88 -54.70
CA GLU A 923 -12.71 -36.65 -54.62
C GLU A 923 -12.22 -36.90 -53.19
N GLU A 924 -11.14 -37.65 -53.06
CA GLU A 924 -10.39 -37.69 -51.81
C GLU A 924 -10.17 -36.25 -51.38
N THR A 925 -10.85 -35.89 -50.28
CA THR A 925 -10.75 -34.62 -49.58
C THR A 925 -9.29 -34.18 -49.63
N GLY A 926 -9.02 -32.97 -50.10
CA GLY A 926 -7.69 -32.53 -50.55
C GLY A 926 -6.52 -32.86 -49.61
N THR A 927 -6.78 -33.07 -48.31
CA THR A 927 -5.81 -33.55 -47.32
C THR A 927 -5.39 -35.03 -47.47
N ALA A 928 -6.30 -35.95 -47.78
CA ALA A 928 -5.99 -37.38 -47.94
C ALA A 928 -5.30 -37.68 -49.28
N GLY A 929 -5.74 -37.02 -50.36
CA GLY A 929 -5.08 -37.08 -51.66
C GLY A 929 -3.69 -36.39 -51.66
N PHE A 930 -3.55 -35.29 -50.93
CA PHE A 930 -2.25 -34.66 -50.68
C PHE A 930 -1.32 -35.59 -49.89
N ALA A 931 -1.79 -36.22 -48.82
CA ALA A 931 -0.97 -37.14 -48.03
C ALA A 931 -0.45 -38.32 -48.85
N ARG A 932 -1.29 -38.91 -49.73
CA ARG A 932 -0.84 -39.99 -50.63
C ARG A 932 0.12 -39.51 -51.71
N SER A 933 -0.18 -38.39 -52.38
CA SER A 933 0.71 -37.84 -53.41
C SER A 933 2.06 -37.41 -52.83
N PHE A 934 2.07 -36.92 -51.59
CA PHE A 934 3.28 -36.61 -50.83
C PHE A 934 4.08 -37.88 -50.47
N GLU A 935 3.42 -38.96 -50.00
CA GLU A 935 4.09 -40.25 -49.78
C GLU A 935 4.68 -40.84 -51.08
N PHE A 936 3.97 -40.73 -52.21
CA PHE A 936 4.49 -41.12 -53.52
C PHE A 936 5.66 -40.24 -53.97
N GLY A 937 5.62 -38.93 -53.69
CA GLY A 937 6.71 -38.00 -53.96
C GLY A 937 8.00 -38.39 -53.22
N ILE A 938 7.89 -38.73 -51.93
CA ILE A 938 9.02 -39.19 -51.11
C ILE A 938 9.57 -40.53 -51.62
N GLN A 939 8.71 -41.46 -52.04
CA GLN A 939 9.13 -42.73 -52.63
C GLN A 939 9.89 -42.54 -53.95
N ASN A 940 9.56 -41.51 -54.74
CA ASN A 940 10.24 -41.26 -56.02
C ASN A 940 11.67 -40.69 -55.85
N ILE A 941 11.97 -40.02 -54.73
CA ILE A 941 13.32 -39.53 -54.39
C ILE A 941 14.32 -40.69 -54.28
N ARG A 942 13.85 -41.87 -53.82
CA ARG A 942 14.65 -43.09 -53.67
C ARG A 942 15.06 -43.72 -55.00
N ASN A 943 14.28 -43.49 -56.07
CA ASN A 943 14.56 -44.08 -57.39
C ASN A 943 15.79 -43.45 -58.09
N ARG A 944 16.34 -42.35 -57.56
CA ARG A 944 17.51 -41.64 -58.11
C ARG A 944 18.52 -41.28 -57.02
N PRO A 945 19.14 -42.27 -56.34
CA PRO A 945 19.87 -42.07 -55.09
C PRO A 945 21.05 -41.09 -55.22
N TYR A 946 21.83 -41.18 -56.30
CA TYR A 946 22.99 -40.29 -56.51
C TYR A 946 22.58 -38.83 -56.70
N ARG A 947 21.53 -38.56 -57.49
CA ARG A 947 21.06 -37.19 -57.75
C ARG A 947 20.45 -36.58 -56.48
N SER A 948 19.66 -37.34 -55.75
CA SER A 948 19.06 -36.91 -54.49
C SER A 948 20.12 -36.65 -53.42
N ALA A 949 21.13 -37.52 -53.30
CA ALA A 949 22.25 -37.34 -52.36
C ALA A 949 23.08 -36.09 -52.68
N MET A 950 23.45 -35.88 -53.95
CA MET A 950 24.21 -34.70 -54.38
C MET A 950 23.44 -33.39 -54.18
N THR A 951 22.13 -33.39 -54.45
CA THR A 951 21.27 -32.22 -54.24
C THR A 951 21.13 -31.92 -52.75
N GLY A 952 20.89 -32.94 -51.92
CA GLY A 952 20.81 -32.80 -50.47
C GLY A 952 22.12 -32.29 -49.87
N LEU A 953 23.26 -32.87 -50.27
CA LEU A 953 24.58 -32.42 -49.84
C LEU A 953 24.84 -30.97 -50.24
N THR A 954 24.45 -30.56 -51.45
CA THR A 954 24.60 -29.18 -51.92
C THR A 954 23.78 -28.23 -51.05
N VAL A 955 22.52 -28.55 -50.75
CA VAL A 955 21.67 -27.73 -49.88
C VAL A 955 22.29 -27.63 -48.48
N VAL A 956 22.78 -28.74 -47.92
CA VAL A 956 23.45 -28.74 -46.61
C VAL A 956 24.69 -27.87 -46.62
N LEU A 957 25.57 -28.01 -47.63
CA LEU A 957 26.80 -27.23 -47.74
C LEU A 957 26.52 -25.74 -47.96
N VAL A 958 25.55 -25.38 -48.80
CA VAL A 958 25.16 -23.98 -49.04
C VAL A 958 24.54 -23.39 -47.79
N THR A 959 23.67 -24.12 -47.09
CA THR A 959 23.06 -23.66 -45.84
C THR A 959 24.13 -23.49 -44.75
N PHE A 960 25.06 -24.46 -44.63
CA PHE A 960 26.18 -24.38 -43.71
C PHE A 960 27.09 -23.18 -44.01
N ALA A 961 27.43 -22.95 -45.28
CA ALA A 961 28.22 -21.79 -45.69
C ALA A 961 27.48 -20.49 -45.35
N LEU A 962 26.20 -20.37 -45.73
CA LEU A 962 25.39 -19.19 -45.46
C LEU A 962 25.29 -18.90 -43.94
N LEU A 963 25.03 -19.93 -43.12
CA LEU A 963 24.95 -19.81 -41.67
C LEU A 963 26.30 -19.45 -41.04
N SER A 964 27.40 -20.01 -41.54
CA SER A 964 28.74 -19.71 -41.04
C SER A 964 29.19 -18.27 -41.34
N PHE A 965 28.68 -17.67 -42.42
CA PHE A 965 28.96 -16.28 -42.80
C PHE A 965 27.94 -15.26 -42.24
N LEU A 966 26.77 -15.69 -41.80
CA LEU A 966 25.76 -14.83 -41.17
C LEU A 966 26.05 -14.67 -39.67
N SER A 967 27.07 -13.89 -39.33
CA SER A 967 27.24 -13.38 -37.97
C SER A 967 26.37 -12.14 -37.79
N VAL A 968 25.17 -12.29 -37.21
CA VAL A 968 24.34 -11.14 -36.82
C VAL A 968 24.61 -10.84 -35.36
N SER A 969 25.44 -9.82 -35.11
CA SER A 969 25.54 -9.23 -33.76
C SER A 969 24.48 -8.13 -33.63
N PRO A 970 23.52 -8.24 -32.70
CA PRO A 970 22.57 -7.17 -32.46
C PRO A 970 23.29 -6.00 -31.79
N ASP A 971 23.68 -5.00 -32.59
CA ASP A 971 24.21 -3.74 -32.09
C ASP A 971 23.05 -2.83 -31.64
N ARG A 972 23.15 -2.23 -30.46
CA ARG A 972 22.13 -1.31 -29.93
C ARG A 972 22.62 0.12 -30.11
N SER A 973 22.07 0.82 -31.09
CA SER A 973 22.25 2.27 -31.20
C SER A 973 21.40 3.00 -30.16
N THR A 974 21.96 3.97 -29.46
CA THR A 974 21.19 4.97 -28.72
C THR A 974 20.32 5.77 -29.70
N THR A 975 19.01 5.58 -29.64
CA THR A 975 18.06 6.37 -30.43
C THR A 975 17.95 7.77 -29.83
N ARG A 976 18.68 8.72 -30.38
CA ARG A 976 18.52 10.13 -30.04
C ARG A 976 17.33 10.67 -30.82
N ILE A 977 16.18 10.85 -30.16
CA ILE A 977 15.02 11.49 -30.78
C ILE A 977 15.37 12.98 -30.95
N VAL A 978 15.52 13.42 -32.19
CA VAL A 978 15.74 14.82 -32.51
C VAL A 978 14.39 15.53 -32.37
N HIS A 979 14.24 16.35 -31.34
CA HIS A 979 13.03 17.15 -31.16
C HIS A 979 12.85 18.16 -32.31
N PRO A 980 11.61 18.47 -32.72
CA PRO A 980 11.34 19.48 -33.74
C PRO A 980 11.91 20.84 -33.33
N LYS A 981 12.43 21.61 -34.30
CA LYS A 981 12.99 22.95 -34.08
C LYS A 981 11.91 23.88 -33.50
N GLY A 982 12.16 24.48 -32.34
CA GLY A 982 11.30 25.46 -31.67
C GLY A 982 11.95 25.97 -30.38
N GLU A 983 11.45 27.08 -29.82
CA GLU A 983 11.85 27.52 -28.47
C GLU A 983 11.20 26.60 -27.43
N PRO A 984 11.98 25.98 -26.52
CA PRO A 984 11.42 25.15 -25.47
C PRO A 984 10.70 26.02 -24.43
N VAL A 985 9.53 25.55 -23.98
CA VAL A 985 8.72 26.19 -22.92
C VAL A 985 9.48 26.22 -21.58
N TYR A 986 10.40 25.28 -21.38
CA TYR A 986 11.28 25.17 -20.21
C TYR A 986 12.74 25.11 -20.63
N LYS A 987 13.58 25.99 -20.09
CA LYS A 987 15.04 26.00 -20.29
C LYS A 987 15.71 25.27 -19.14
N GLY A 988 15.82 23.95 -19.24
CA GLY A 988 16.52 23.10 -18.28
C GLY A 988 16.61 21.65 -18.76
N PHE A 989 17.22 20.79 -17.95
CA PHE A 989 17.20 19.35 -18.20
C PHE A 989 15.93 18.74 -17.58
N LEU A 990 15.16 18.01 -18.37
CA LEU A 990 14.02 17.22 -17.88
C LEU A 990 14.39 15.75 -18.01
N ALA A 991 14.53 15.08 -16.87
CA ALA A 991 14.86 13.66 -16.82
C ALA A 991 13.59 12.87 -16.43
N ARG A 992 13.25 11.85 -17.23
CA ARG A 992 12.04 11.02 -17.09
C ARG A 992 12.43 9.56 -17.31
N ASN A 993 11.64 8.65 -16.76
CA ASN A 993 11.81 7.23 -17.05
C ASN A 993 11.48 6.93 -18.53
N LYS A 994 11.71 5.69 -18.98
CA LYS A 994 11.50 5.28 -20.38
C LYS A 994 10.05 5.48 -20.88
N ASP A 995 9.09 5.53 -19.96
CA ASP A 995 7.65 5.63 -20.22
C ASP A 995 7.14 7.08 -20.03
N TRP A 996 8.05 8.08 -20.04
CA TRP A 996 7.77 9.51 -19.78
C TRP A 996 7.20 9.81 -18.38
N GLY A 997 7.24 8.84 -17.47
CA GLY A 997 6.93 9.05 -16.05
C GLY A 997 8.06 9.79 -15.32
N PRO A 998 7.78 10.35 -14.13
CA PRO A 998 8.82 10.90 -13.25
C PRO A 998 9.94 9.87 -12.98
N LEU A 999 11.19 10.35 -12.86
CA LEU A 999 12.26 9.59 -12.21
C LEU A 999 12.03 9.57 -10.70
N THR A 1000 12.60 8.58 -10.01
CA THR A 1000 12.60 8.52 -8.54
C THR A 1000 13.27 9.76 -7.92
N TYR A 1001 12.85 10.14 -6.71
CA TYR A 1001 13.25 11.39 -6.06
C TYR A 1001 14.77 11.52 -5.88
N ALA A 1002 15.48 10.42 -5.61
CA ALA A 1002 16.95 10.38 -5.50
C ALA A 1002 17.73 10.94 -6.73
N LEU A 1003 17.09 11.05 -7.91
CA LEU A 1003 17.68 11.67 -9.11
C LEU A 1003 17.13 13.07 -9.42
N GLN A 1004 16.13 13.57 -8.69
CA GLN A 1004 15.64 14.94 -8.88
C GLN A 1004 16.60 15.97 -8.27
N GLU A 1005 17.37 15.58 -7.25
CA GLU A 1005 18.34 16.44 -6.55
C GLU A 1005 19.82 16.20 -6.94
N SER A 1006 20.14 15.08 -7.61
CA SER A 1006 21.49 14.81 -8.17
C SER A 1006 21.75 15.59 -9.46
#